data_AF-A0A417IKJ4-F1
#
_entry.id   AF-A0A417IKJ4-F1
#
_cell.length_a   1.000
_cell.length_b   1.000
_cell.length_c   1.000
_cell.angle_alpha   90.00
_cell.angle_beta   90.00
_cell.angle_gamma   90.00
#
_symmetry.space_group_name_H-M   'P 1'
#
loop_
_entity.id
_entity.type
_entity.pdbx_description
1 polymer ?
#
loop_
_entity_poly.entity_id
_entity_poly.type
_entity_poly.pdbx_seq_one_letter_code
_entity_poly.pdbx_strand_id
1 'polypeptide(L)'
;MKKRILSLALSAAMALTMLPTGAFAASDKGKPPVYNKATGCYEISTPDQLLYLSGSWRDGAPRDGHYVLTADIDMTGVKGFKPIASKKDQGFTGTFDGQFHAIKGLRVEYEKKYAGLFGYVGNQDDQAYIKDVALLDCYVTGQQNVGALAGVNYGTITGCVVTGEVKCLDLSNSHTAGGICGKLKEGEGPIVGHVEDCYVNADVSAPYDAGGVAGIQDGGGYLARCFAAGTVDTIAKSGTVGHAGGIAGSFNAGETLKDSVSAQTVINGVADVDKIVGQLDDEAATNITGNIAWEGTLLSGNEPTEQPIKWEDVSAAKMQDKSTYEALGWDMSKVWDWSASGKQPVLRGYDASIFPAVDYTVSGTRIISRALNTAPHKGKAEVSARIVTSDKVQSATLYYGYDSSKVDTAVAMKESNGTYTASLPTDKTGDMFYYIEVKTDKETVTKPYTKSEPIVLNIDDGKVKGEPDQITITPDTKQGGLRFSWLTDPAVTKSVIQYKVKGASKWESKSGTSYVESVTAGYKEKAAHRVEITGLKPSAEYVYRVGDGGSFMSEEKSFTAPKSASDKNFSVIFYSDPQSESVENYMSFKYSIDQALKICPNPDLMISAGDTTQNGYKSTEWEACFDVMGDYYAKYPTVTVAGNHEMKGDWNFVSFAQRFNMSGANTGYPQFDRTMGYFEYGDAIFVILNGEVTPADKKAEIMKKELQWCKSVLDASDKKWRIVMTHAGPYTSNHDPLDVRDYYINDSEYSLDAMGVDLFLNGHDHIYIRSTVKNDIKVNTGDGTTYLTGGTVGNKFYEYIPARSDYSTDFYTDEEDKQVFSIIEFSEDSIKGTAYQKQDEDNWNSFKAVDSYEIRNTLREGKDAEDFTDIPAGAWYHDAAQYVTKNGLLSGDKAYEFGANKALTRAQVAQALYNLAGQPKTKLTDSFSDVPVTHQARTAIAWAEKTGIMQGVGGGKFSPDRSVTRQEAATLLTRQRKLSGEDTAADSSIVKQFTDGGTIADWAAAGVAYCAKTGLVQGKPGKVFAPKSTITRAEMATIMQRIAA
;
A
#
# COMPACT_ATOMS: atom_id res chain seq x y z
N MET A 1 -34.35 56.72 30.44
CA MET A 1 -35.67 56.61 31.10
C MET A 1 -36.51 55.55 30.39
N LYS A 2 -37.25 54.76 31.18
CA LYS A 2 -38.25 53.69 30.88
C LYS A 2 -38.88 53.75 29.46
N LYS A 3 -39.13 52.65 28.73
CA LYS A 3 -39.96 51.47 29.09
C LYS A 3 -39.63 50.20 28.28
N ARG A 4 -39.70 49.04 28.95
CA ARG A 4 -39.95 47.67 28.42
C ARG A 4 -41.46 47.44 28.22
N ILE A 5 -41.87 46.50 27.35
CA ILE A 5 -42.75 45.33 27.68
C ILE A 5 -43.16 44.48 26.43
N LEU A 6 -42.98 43.15 26.62
CA LEU A 6 -43.66 41.93 26.12
C LEU A 6 -43.47 41.26 24.73
N SER A 7 -43.50 39.93 24.87
CA SER A 7 -43.18 38.75 24.05
C SER A 7 -44.33 38.08 23.27
N LEU A 8 -43.92 37.15 22.37
CA LEU A 8 -44.48 35.80 22.08
C LEU A 8 -45.65 35.57 21.10
N ALA A 9 -45.42 34.52 20.28
CA ALA A 9 -46.34 33.60 19.59
C ALA A 9 -46.77 33.91 18.14
N LEU A 10 -46.45 33.01 17.20
CA LEU A 10 -47.46 32.11 16.62
C LEU A 10 -46.82 30.91 15.87
N SER A 11 -47.14 29.71 16.35
CA SER A 11 -46.98 28.41 15.71
C SER A 11 -48.31 27.69 15.85
N ALA A 12 -48.95 27.27 14.76
CA ALA A 12 -49.86 26.11 14.65
C ALA A 12 -50.70 26.16 13.36
N ALA A 13 -50.57 25.13 12.52
CA ALA A 13 -51.67 24.61 11.72
C ALA A 13 -51.36 23.13 11.38
N MET A 14 -51.72 22.23 12.30
CA MET A 14 -51.70 20.78 12.07
C MET A 14 -53.16 20.33 12.06
N ALA A 15 -53.63 19.81 10.92
CA ALA A 15 -54.98 19.31 10.77
C ALA A 15 -55.09 17.92 11.41
N LEU A 16 -55.96 17.82 12.42
CA LEU A 16 -56.37 16.55 13.05
C LEU A 16 -57.15 15.69 12.05
N THR A 17 -56.64 14.50 11.74
CA THR A 17 -57.50 13.34 11.46
C THR A 17 -57.21 12.31 12.54
N MET A 18 -58.23 12.00 13.35
CA MET A 18 -58.15 11.02 14.41
C MET A 18 -58.10 9.60 13.82
N LEU A 19 -56.98 8.91 14.03
CA LEU A 19 -56.90 7.45 14.03
C LEU A 19 -56.55 6.98 15.45
N PRO A 20 -57.04 5.81 15.88
CA PRO A 20 -57.00 5.41 17.28
C PRO A 20 -55.58 5.15 17.75
N THR A 21 -55.25 5.75 18.89
CA THR A 21 -54.04 5.50 19.66
C THR A 21 -53.99 4.05 20.14
N GLY A 22 -53.24 3.21 19.43
CA GLY A 22 -52.65 2.00 19.99
C GLY A 22 -51.24 2.34 20.49
N ALA A 23 -51.10 2.56 21.80
CA ALA A 23 -49.80 2.73 22.42
C ALA A 23 -49.02 1.40 22.37
N PHE A 24 -48.05 1.29 21.47
CA PHE A 24 -46.94 0.34 21.63
C PHE A 24 -45.83 1.06 22.40
N ALA A 25 -45.77 0.82 23.70
CA ALA A 25 -44.52 1.00 24.43
C ALA A 25 -43.55 -0.08 23.94
N ALA A 26 -42.75 0.23 22.91
CA ALA A 26 -41.67 -0.64 22.46
C ALA A 26 -40.71 -0.83 23.64
N SER A 27 -40.54 -2.06 24.10
CA SER A 27 -39.50 -2.41 25.06
C SER A 27 -38.13 -2.10 24.44
N ASP A 28 -37.18 -1.58 25.22
CA ASP A 28 -35.78 -1.23 24.86
C ASP A 28 -34.94 -2.38 24.22
N LYS A 29 -35.55 -3.51 23.87
CA LYS A 29 -34.88 -4.72 23.40
C LYS A 29 -35.15 -5.08 21.95
N GLY A 30 -36.13 -4.47 21.26
CA GLY A 30 -36.51 -4.85 19.89
C GLY A 30 -36.89 -6.34 19.75
N LYS A 31 -37.00 -6.85 18.52
CA LYS A 31 -37.15 -8.28 18.21
C LYS A 31 -36.11 -8.71 17.18
N PRO A 32 -35.48 -9.89 17.29
CA PRO A 32 -34.49 -10.30 16.29
C PRO A 32 -35.12 -10.36 14.88
N PRO A 33 -34.34 -10.02 13.83
CA PRO A 33 -34.73 -10.28 12.46
C PRO A 33 -35.09 -11.76 12.24
N VAL A 34 -35.93 -12.03 11.24
CA VAL A 34 -36.33 -13.39 10.91
C VAL A 34 -35.30 -14.01 9.97
N TYR A 35 -34.58 -15.04 10.42
CA TYR A 35 -33.64 -15.75 9.55
C TYR A 35 -34.37 -16.69 8.58
N ASN A 36 -34.34 -16.37 7.30
CA ASN A 36 -34.88 -17.19 6.23
C ASN A 36 -33.81 -18.18 5.74
N LYS A 37 -33.96 -19.45 6.12
CA LYS A 37 -33.02 -20.53 5.74
C LYS A 37 -32.95 -20.80 4.23
N ALA A 38 -33.98 -20.45 3.46
CA ALA A 38 -34.01 -20.72 2.03
C ALA A 38 -33.17 -19.71 1.24
N THR A 39 -33.13 -18.45 1.70
CA THR A 39 -32.36 -17.37 1.07
C THR A 39 -31.02 -17.12 1.78
N GLY A 40 -30.88 -17.56 3.02
CA GLY A 40 -29.74 -17.25 3.88
C GLY A 40 -29.78 -15.85 4.47
N CYS A 41 -30.90 -15.14 4.34
CA CYS A 41 -31.03 -13.74 4.75
C CYS A 41 -31.74 -13.55 6.09
N TYR A 42 -31.43 -12.45 6.77
CA TYR A 42 -32.11 -11.93 7.95
C TYR A 42 -33.13 -10.87 7.51
N GLU A 43 -34.41 -11.22 7.54
CA GLU A 43 -35.52 -10.39 7.05
C GLU A 43 -35.99 -9.40 8.13
N ILE A 44 -36.13 -8.14 7.71
CA ILE A 44 -36.58 -7.02 8.53
C ILE A 44 -37.82 -6.42 7.87
N SER A 45 -38.95 -6.46 8.58
CA SER A 45 -40.23 -5.94 8.11
C SER A 45 -40.90 -4.98 9.10
N THR A 46 -40.27 -4.74 10.25
CA THR A 46 -40.87 -3.96 11.34
C THR A 46 -39.85 -3.05 12.05
N PRO A 47 -40.30 -1.94 12.66
CA PRO A 47 -39.44 -1.07 13.47
C PRO A 47 -38.74 -1.79 14.61
N ASP A 48 -39.42 -2.72 15.29
CA ASP A 48 -38.85 -3.53 16.37
C ASP A 48 -37.66 -4.38 15.91
N GLN A 49 -37.69 -4.87 14.66
CA GLN A 49 -36.61 -5.66 14.07
C GLN A 49 -35.40 -4.82 13.70
N LEU A 50 -35.63 -3.64 13.12
CA LEU A 50 -34.54 -2.71 12.84
C LEU A 50 -33.90 -2.19 14.14
N LEU A 51 -34.72 -1.85 15.14
CA LEU A 51 -34.24 -1.43 16.46
C LEU A 51 -33.43 -2.52 17.17
N TYR A 52 -33.66 -3.80 16.88
CA TYR A 52 -32.87 -4.89 17.46
C TYR A 52 -31.40 -4.87 17.02
N LEU A 53 -31.12 -4.39 15.80
CA LEU A 53 -29.76 -4.22 15.29
C LEU A 53 -29.01 -3.07 15.96
N SER A 54 -29.73 -2.18 16.64
CA SER A 54 -29.19 -0.96 17.23
C SER A 54 -28.19 -1.24 18.36
N GLY A 55 -27.02 -0.60 18.26
CA GLY A 55 -25.95 -0.69 19.25
C GLY A 55 -25.04 -1.90 19.06
N SER A 56 -24.80 -2.64 20.14
CA SER A 56 -23.91 -3.83 20.11
C SER A 56 -24.61 -5.04 19.51
N TRP A 57 -23.84 -5.84 18.76
CA TRP A 57 -24.27 -7.11 18.16
C TRP A 57 -24.88 -8.08 19.20
N ARG A 58 -25.87 -8.85 18.77
CA ARG A 58 -26.67 -9.77 19.61
C ARG A 58 -26.96 -11.07 18.86
N ASP A 59 -27.30 -12.11 19.60
CA ASP A 59 -27.71 -13.40 19.01
C ASP A 59 -28.86 -13.23 18.01
N GLY A 60 -28.73 -13.85 16.84
CA GLY A 60 -29.70 -13.72 15.75
C GLY A 60 -29.53 -12.45 14.91
N ALA A 61 -28.50 -11.64 15.17
CA ALA A 61 -28.09 -10.50 14.37
C ALA A 61 -26.55 -10.44 14.28
N PRO A 62 -25.93 -11.32 13.49
CA PRO A 62 -24.47 -11.38 13.38
C PRO A 62 -23.91 -10.21 12.55
N ARG A 63 -22.67 -9.80 12.82
CA ARG A 63 -22.03 -8.63 12.20
C ARG A 63 -21.74 -8.80 10.71
N ASP A 64 -21.63 -10.04 10.25
CA ASP A 64 -21.38 -10.50 8.88
C ASP A 64 -22.68 -10.96 8.20
N GLY A 65 -23.84 -10.72 8.81
CA GLY A 65 -25.14 -11.16 8.29
C GLY A 65 -25.57 -10.48 6.99
N HIS A 66 -26.35 -11.21 6.19
CA HIS A 66 -27.06 -10.66 5.03
C HIS A 66 -28.47 -10.24 5.44
N TYR A 67 -28.67 -8.95 5.70
CA TYR A 67 -29.94 -8.36 6.09
C TYR A 67 -30.71 -7.85 4.87
N VAL A 68 -32.01 -8.13 4.82
CA VAL A 68 -32.89 -7.63 3.77
C VAL A 68 -34.11 -6.95 4.37
N LEU A 69 -34.45 -5.76 3.88
CA LEU A 69 -35.78 -5.19 4.14
C LEU A 69 -36.81 -5.90 3.26
N THR A 70 -37.94 -6.27 3.84
CA THR A 70 -39.06 -6.89 3.09
C THR A 70 -40.32 -6.03 3.12
N ALA A 71 -40.24 -4.84 3.73
CA ALA A 71 -41.29 -3.84 3.80
C ALA A 71 -40.67 -2.46 4.09
N ASP A 72 -41.40 -1.40 3.75
CA ASP A 72 -41.12 -0.06 4.28
C ASP A 72 -41.25 -0.07 5.82
N ILE A 73 -40.32 0.59 6.50
CA ILE A 73 -40.25 0.68 7.96
C ILE A 73 -40.51 2.12 8.39
N ASP A 74 -41.54 2.35 9.19
CA ASP A 74 -41.80 3.65 9.81
C ASP A 74 -41.22 3.71 11.22
N MET A 75 -40.12 4.46 11.37
CA MET A 75 -39.42 4.69 12.64
C MET A 75 -39.94 5.94 13.37
N THR A 76 -40.99 6.60 12.86
CA THR A 76 -41.54 7.80 13.48
C THR A 76 -41.98 7.52 14.93
N GLY A 77 -41.42 8.29 15.86
CA GLY A 77 -41.72 8.15 17.30
C GLY A 77 -40.91 7.07 18.01
N VAL A 78 -40.13 6.26 17.30
CA VAL A 78 -39.15 5.34 17.91
C VAL A 78 -37.99 6.16 18.48
N LYS A 79 -37.61 5.88 19.73
CA LYS A 79 -36.56 6.62 20.46
C LYS A 79 -35.38 5.73 20.77
N GLY A 80 -34.20 6.35 20.94
CA GLY A 80 -33.01 5.69 21.47
C GLY A 80 -32.28 4.80 20.47
N PHE A 81 -32.50 4.97 19.16
CA PHE A 81 -31.71 4.28 18.15
C PHE A 81 -30.25 4.74 18.22
N LYS A 82 -29.36 3.81 18.50
CA LYS A 82 -27.91 3.93 18.42
C LYS A 82 -27.40 3.35 17.11
N PRO A 83 -26.33 3.91 16.52
CA PRO A 83 -25.75 3.37 15.29
C PRO A 83 -25.47 1.87 15.41
N ILE A 84 -25.76 1.13 14.34
CA ILE A 84 -25.34 -0.26 14.19
C ILE A 84 -23.81 -0.26 14.04
N ALA A 85 -23.09 -1.14 14.72
CA ALA A 85 -21.64 -1.25 14.58
C ALA A 85 -20.85 0.06 14.90
N SER A 86 -21.09 0.67 16.07
CA SER A 86 -20.47 1.95 16.43
C SER A 86 -19.01 1.86 16.91
N LYS A 87 -18.29 0.77 16.63
CA LYS A 87 -16.88 0.56 17.01
C LYS A 87 -16.11 -0.01 15.82
N LYS A 88 -14.87 0.46 15.61
CA LYS A 88 -14.01 0.06 14.48
C LYS A 88 -13.77 -1.45 14.42
N ASP A 89 -13.42 -2.07 15.54
CA ASP A 89 -13.15 -3.53 15.66
C ASP A 89 -14.41 -4.42 15.55
N GLN A 90 -15.59 -3.79 15.60
CA GLN A 90 -16.90 -4.44 15.50
C GLN A 90 -17.71 -3.90 14.32
N GLY A 91 -17.03 -3.37 13.29
CA GLY A 91 -17.65 -2.86 12.08
C GLY A 91 -18.60 -3.87 11.43
N PHE A 92 -19.61 -3.36 10.73
CA PHE A 92 -20.48 -4.22 9.94
C PHE A 92 -19.68 -4.79 8.76
N THR A 93 -19.76 -6.10 8.55
CA THR A 93 -18.97 -6.83 7.52
C THR A 93 -19.87 -7.68 6.61
N GLY A 94 -21.18 -7.48 6.72
CA GLY A 94 -22.19 -8.20 5.95
C GLY A 94 -22.78 -7.38 4.81
N THR A 95 -24.02 -7.71 4.44
CA THR A 95 -24.81 -6.97 3.45
C THR A 95 -26.09 -6.46 4.08
N PHE A 96 -26.42 -5.19 3.91
CA PHE A 96 -27.71 -4.61 4.23
C PHE A 96 -28.37 -4.14 2.94
N ASP A 97 -29.34 -4.92 2.47
CA ASP A 97 -30.05 -4.69 1.22
C ASP A 97 -31.47 -4.18 1.52
N GLY A 98 -31.74 -2.93 1.15
CA GLY A 98 -33.07 -2.36 1.33
C GLY A 98 -34.10 -2.93 0.36
N GLN A 99 -33.70 -3.62 -0.70
CA GLN A 99 -34.60 -4.09 -1.77
C GLN A 99 -35.57 -2.99 -2.24
N PHE A 100 -35.07 -1.76 -2.32
CA PHE A 100 -35.80 -0.53 -2.66
C PHE A 100 -36.88 -0.10 -1.65
N HIS A 101 -36.85 -0.62 -0.42
CA HIS A 101 -37.72 -0.18 0.67
C HIS A 101 -37.17 1.03 1.42
N ALA A 102 -38.10 1.79 2.00
CA ALA A 102 -37.80 2.98 2.77
C ALA A 102 -37.81 2.76 4.28
N ILE A 103 -36.89 3.40 5.00
CA ILE A 103 -36.92 3.62 6.44
C ILE A 103 -37.29 5.10 6.65
N LYS A 104 -38.47 5.36 7.19
CA LYS A 104 -39.06 6.71 7.34
C LYS A 104 -38.90 7.21 8.77
N GLY A 105 -38.53 8.46 8.96
CA GLY A 105 -38.52 9.12 10.28
C GLY A 105 -37.47 8.60 11.27
N LEU A 106 -36.37 8.00 10.79
CA LEU A 106 -35.29 7.49 11.66
C LEU A 106 -34.62 8.65 12.42
N ARG A 107 -34.57 8.53 13.75
CA ARG A 107 -33.84 9.47 14.62
C ARG A 107 -32.65 8.81 15.31
N VAL A 108 -31.45 9.31 15.02
CA VAL A 108 -30.19 8.90 15.65
C VAL A 108 -29.60 10.11 16.37
N GLU A 109 -29.82 10.20 17.67
CA GLU A 109 -29.27 11.26 18.52
C GLU A 109 -28.11 10.66 19.33
N TYR A 110 -26.90 10.70 18.77
CA TYR A 110 -25.75 9.96 19.28
C TYR A 110 -24.56 10.87 19.54
N GLU A 111 -24.51 11.49 20.72
CA GLU A 111 -23.44 12.42 21.17
C GLU A 111 -22.08 11.73 21.39
N LYS A 112 -21.58 11.02 20.37
CA LYS A 112 -20.30 10.34 20.28
C LYS A 112 -19.85 10.33 18.81
N LYS A 113 -18.67 9.75 18.55
CA LYS A 113 -18.13 9.56 17.20
C LYS A 113 -18.89 8.47 16.45
N TYR A 114 -18.84 8.53 15.12
CA TYR A 114 -19.31 7.49 14.19
C TYR A 114 -20.83 7.31 14.24
N ALA A 115 -21.54 8.33 13.78
CA ALA A 115 -23.00 8.37 13.82
C ALA A 115 -23.62 8.17 12.42
N GLY A 116 -24.72 7.43 12.39
CA GLY A 116 -25.51 7.10 11.20
C GLY A 116 -26.44 5.92 11.50
N LEU A 117 -27.11 5.39 10.46
CA LEU A 117 -27.74 4.07 10.56
C LEU A 117 -26.69 3.04 11.02
N PHE A 118 -25.49 3.12 10.45
CA PHE A 118 -24.28 2.42 10.86
C PHE A 118 -23.22 3.41 11.37
N GLY A 119 -22.43 3.00 12.35
CA GLY A 119 -21.22 3.71 12.74
C GLY A 119 -20.06 3.39 11.80
N TYR A 120 -19.78 2.09 11.61
CA TYR A 120 -18.78 1.58 10.68
C TYR A 120 -19.39 0.59 9.67
N VAL A 121 -19.12 0.84 8.40
CA VAL A 121 -19.45 -0.06 7.27
C VAL A 121 -18.14 -0.56 6.69
N GLY A 122 -17.87 -1.86 6.83
CA GLY A 122 -16.58 -2.46 6.52
C GLY A 122 -15.50 -2.13 7.55
N ASN A 123 -14.29 -2.65 7.30
CA ASN A 123 -13.06 -2.28 7.99
C ASN A 123 -11.87 -2.37 7.02
N GLN A 124 -10.64 -2.32 7.53
CA GLN A 124 -9.41 -2.32 6.70
C GLN A 124 -9.22 -3.63 5.89
N ASP A 125 -9.81 -4.72 6.38
CA ASP A 125 -9.61 -6.08 5.87
C ASP A 125 -10.89 -6.65 5.25
N ASP A 126 -12.06 -6.31 5.79
CA ASP A 126 -13.35 -6.88 5.44
C ASP A 126 -14.25 -5.87 4.71
N GLN A 127 -14.71 -6.23 3.51
CA GLN A 127 -15.69 -5.46 2.76
C GLN A 127 -17.10 -5.61 3.38
N ALA A 128 -17.90 -4.56 3.26
CA ALA A 128 -19.33 -4.59 3.59
C ALA A 128 -20.16 -3.89 2.53
N TYR A 129 -21.45 -4.18 2.50
CA TYR A 129 -22.36 -3.64 1.48
C TYR A 129 -23.60 -3.04 2.12
N ILE A 130 -23.91 -1.79 1.79
CA ILE A 130 -25.24 -1.20 2.00
C ILE A 130 -25.77 -0.85 0.63
N LYS A 131 -26.94 -1.37 0.28
CA LYS A 131 -27.53 -1.07 -1.02
C LYS A 131 -29.04 -0.93 -0.98
N ASP A 132 -29.56 -0.18 -1.94
CA ASP A 132 -30.97 -0.14 -2.29
C ASP A 132 -31.90 0.17 -1.09
N VAL A 133 -31.43 1.00 -0.15
CA VAL A 133 -32.23 1.52 0.98
C VAL A 133 -32.45 3.03 0.88
N ALA A 134 -33.69 3.47 1.16
CA ALA A 134 -34.03 4.89 1.29
C ALA A 134 -34.19 5.28 2.76
N LEU A 135 -33.42 6.26 3.25
CA LEU A 135 -33.69 6.96 4.51
C LEU A 135 -34.47 8.23 4.23
N LEU A 136 -35.75 8.24 4.59
CA LEU A 136 -36.64 9.37 4.34
C LEU A 136 -36.93 10.12 5.65
N ASP A 137 -36.82 11.45 5.61
CA ASP A 137 -37.05 12.35 6.73
C ASP A 137 -36.24 11.95 7.98
N CYS A 138 -34.98 11.57 7.77
CA CYS A 138 -34.10 11.18 8.86
C CYS A 138 -33.60 12.39 9.66
N TYR A 139 -33.22 12.15 10.91
CA TYR A 139 -32.54 13.13 11.76
C TYR A 139 -31.37 12.44 12.45
N VAL A 140 -30.16 12.73 12.01
CA VAL A 140 -28.93 12.10 12.51
C VAL A 140 -28.02 13.17 13.11
N THR A 141 -27.64 12.99 14.37
CA THR A 141 -26.68 13.85 15.06
C THR A 141 -25.57 13.05 15.73
N GLY A 142 -24.35 13.61 15.70
CA GLY A 142 -23.19 13.05 16.39
C GLY A 142 -22.05 14.04 16.57
N GLN A 143 -20.89 13.59 17.10
CA GLN A 143 -19.79 14.48 17.46
C GLN A 143 -18.60 14.46 16.49
N GLN A 144 -18.48 13.42 15.66
CA GLN A 144 -17.40 13.25 14.70
C GLN A 144 -17.81 12.16 13.71
N ASN A 145 -17.49 12.33 12.43
CA ASN A 145 -17.80 11.39 11.35
C ASN A 145 -19.29 11.02 11.38
N VAL A 146 -20.13 11.98 10.98
CA VAL A 146 -21.59 11.84 11.00
C VAL A 146 -22.10 11.70 9.56
N GLY A 147 -22.79 10.61 9.26
CA GLY A 147 -23.49 10.45 7.98
C GLY A 147 -24.86 9.83 8.17
N ALA A 148 -25.78 9.99 7.22
CA ALA A 148 -27.11 9.40 7.38
C ALA A 148 -27.04 7.86 7.41
N LEU A 149 -26.24 7.27 6.50
CA LEU A 149 -26.07 5.82 6.41
C LEU A 149 -24.89 5.34 7.23
N ALA A 150 -23.75 6.03 7.15
CA ALA A 150 -22.52 5.60 7.80
C ALA A 150 -21.78 6.74 8.50
N GLY A 151 -21.29 6.50 9.71
CA GLY A 151 -20.27 7.38 10.28
C GLY A 151 -18.97 7.32 9.46
N VAL A 152 -18.44 6.11 9.30
CA VAL A 152 -17.25 5.78 8.51
C VAL A 152 -17.57 4.66 7.52
N ASN A 153 -17.17 4.82 6.27
CA ASN A 153 -17.37 3.82 5.22
C ASN A 153 -16.04 3.31 4.65
N TYR A 154 -15.71 2.05 4.92
CA TYR A 154 -14.73 1.24 4.19
C TYR A 154 -15.41 0.37 3.11
N GLY A 155 -16.71 0.11 3.25
CA GLY A 155 -17.49 -0.74 2.36
C GLY A 155 -18.00 -0.06 1.09
N THR A 156 -18.97 -0.70 0.44
CA THR A 156 -19.73 -0.15 -0.69
C THR A 156 -21.11 0.31 -0.24
N ILE A 157 -21.42 1.58 -0.46
CA ILE A 157 -22.76 2.15 -0.33
C ILE A 157 -23.25 2.51 -1.74
N THR A 158 -24.35 1.91 -2.20
CA THR A 158 -24.85 2.12 -3.56
C THR A 158 -26.37 2.10 -3.68
N GLY A 159 -26.95 2.87 -4.60
CA GLY A 159 -28.40 2.83 -4.86
C GLY A 159 -29.23 3.36 -3.68
N CYS A 160 -28.63 4.16 -2.80
CA CYS A 160 -29.29 4.67 -1.60
C CYS A 160 -29.87 6.07 -1.79
N VAL A 161 -30.96 6.35 -1.08
CA VAL A 161 -31.64 7.65 -1.04
C VAL A 161 -31.58 8.23 0.36
N VAL A 162 -31.28 9.51 0.51
CA VAL A 162 -31.31 10.21 1.81
C VAL A 162 -32.08 11.53 1.70
N THR A 163 -33.07 11.72 2.58
CA THR A 163 -33.68 13.02 2.88
C THR A 163 -33.72 13.27 4.39
N GLY A 164 -33.75 14.55 4.79
CA GLY A 164 -33.80 14.96 6.19
C GLY A 164 -32.58 15.79 6.61
N GLU A 165 -32.08 15.56 7.82
CA GLU A 165 -31.02 16.37 8.45
C GLU A 165 -29.88 15.51 9.00
N VAL A 166 -28.63 15.89 8.68
CA VAL A 166 -27.40 15.25 9.19
C VAL A 166 -26.51 16.32 9.83
N LYS A 167 -26.29 16.25 11.14
CA LYS A 167 -25.65 17.32 11.90
C LYS A 167 -24.54 16.82 12.81
N CYS A 168 -23.30 17.24 12.55
CA CYS A 168 -22.21 17.10 13.50
C CYS A 168 -22.24 18.24 14.52
N LEU A 169 -22.07 17.90 15.80
CA LEU A 169 -22.11 18.81 16.94
C LEU A 169 -20.68 19.27 17.30
N ASP A 170 -20.55 20.55 17.64
CA ASP A 170 -19.32 21.23 18.10
C ASP A 170 -18.95 20.83 19.55
N LEU A 171 -18.51 19.57 19.74
CA LEU A 171 -18.20 18.98 21.05
C LEU A 171 -16.85 18.23 21.11
N SER A 172 -16.05 18.24 20.03
CA SER A 172 -14.80 17.47 19.89
C SER A 172 -13.75 18.26 19.07
N ASN A 173 -12.73 17.61 18.52
CA ASN A 173 -11.62 18.23 17.80
C ASN A 173 -11.51 17.80 16.33
N SER A 174 -12.41 16.95 15.83
CA SER A 174 -12.52 16.59 14.40
C SER A 174 -13.99 16.35 14.08
N HIS A 175 -14.49 17.06 13.08
CA HIS A 175 -15.92 17.35 12.96
C HIS A 175 -16.37 17.33 11.50
N THR A 176 -16.64 16.14 11.00
CA THR A 176 -17.09 15.94 9.63
C THR A 176 -18.54 15.47 9.56
N ALA A 177 -19.28 15.96 8.57
CA ALA A 177 -20.60 15.45 8.24
C ALA A 177 -20.83 15.33 6.73
N GLY A 178 -21.45 14.24 6.31
CA GLY A 178 -21.87 14.03 4.91
C GLY A 178 -23.26 13.45 4.80
N GLY A 179 -23.98 13.76 3.72
CA GLY A 179 -25.35 13.25 3.51
C GLY A 179 -25.43 11.71 3.47
N ILE A 180 -24.41 11.03 2.96
CA ILE A 180 -24.29 9.57 2.99
C ILE A 180 -23.38 9.12 4.13
N CYS A 181 -22.14 9.63 4.15
CA CYS A 181 -21.14 9.23 5.13
C CYS A 181 -20.36 10.40 5.72
N GLY A 182 -20.01 10.33 7.00
CA GLY A 182 -19.16 11.34 7.63
C GLY A 182 -17.73 11.31 7.12
N LYS A 183 -17.21 10.10 6.90
CA LYS A 183 -15.86 9.84 6.38
C LYS A 183 -15.89 8.66 5.39
N LEU A 184 -15.34 8.88 4.20
CA LEU A 184 -15.14 7.86 3.17
C LEU A 184 -13.68 7.39 3.19
N LYS A 185 -13.50 6.12 3.55
CA LYS A 185 -12.22 5.45 3.85
C LYS A 185 -11.47 6.04 5.06
N GLU A 186 -10.73 5.22 5.77
CA GLU A 186 -9.92 5.62 6.93
C GLU A 186 -8.66 4.72 7.01
N GLY A 187 -7.61 5.07 6.28
CA GLY A 187 -6.27 4.48 6.43
C GLY A 187 -5.80 3.53 5.30
N GLU A 188 -4.66 2.88 5.56
CA GLU A 188 -3.87 2.06 4.63
C GLU A 188 -4.30 0.58 4.72
N GLY A 189 -5.19 0.16 3.83
CA GLY A 189 -5.63 -1.23 3.67
C GLY A 189 -6.06 -1.49 2.22
N PRO A 190 -6.13 -2.76 1.76
CA PRO A 190 -6.39 -3.09 0.36
C PRO A 190 -7.82 -2.72 -0.10
N ILE A 191 -8.74 -2.52 0.85
CA ILE A 191 -10.13 -2.21 0.57
C ILE A 191 -10.31 -0.71 0.22
N VAL A 192 -11.09 -0.45 -0.83
CA VAL A 192 -11.51 0.90 -1.23
C VAL A 192 -12.93 1.14 -0.74
N GLY A 193 -13.14 2.23 0.00
CA GLY A 193 -14.49 2.68 0.36
C GLY A 193 -15.20 3.24 -0.86
N HIS A 194 -16.37 2.69 -1.22
CA HIS A 194 -17.18 3.14 -2.35
C HIS A 194 -18.47 3.81 -1.89
N VAL A 195 -18.75 4.98 -2.45
CA VAL A 195 -20.08 5.60 -2.46
C VAL A 195 -20.43 5.91 -3.90
N GLU A 196 -21.42 5.23 -4.45
CA GLU A 196 -21.80 5.47 -5.84
C GLU A 196 -23.29 5.36 -6.07
N ASP A 197 -23.79 6.02 -7.12
CA ASP A 197 -25.19 5.92 -7.52
C ASP A 197 -26.16 6.22 -6.35
N CYS A 198 -25.87 7.29 -5.60
CA CYS A 198 -26.67 7.72 -4.45
C CYS A 198 -27.40 9.04 -4.74
N TYR A 199 -28.59 9.19 -4.17
CA TYR A 199 -29.39 10.42 -4.21
C TYR A 199 -29.50 11.03 -2.81
N VAL A 200 -29.07 12.27 -2.66
CA VAL A 200 -29.17 13.03 -1.40
C VAL A 200 -29.95 14.31 -1.65
N ASN A 201 -30.98 14.56 -0.84
CA ASN A 201 -31.60 15.87 -0.71
C ASN A 201 -31.84 16.16 0.77
N ALA A 202 -30.78 16.63 1.44
CA ALA A 202 -30.72 16.74 2.90
C ALA A 202 -29.97 18.00 3.32
N ASP A 203 -30.25 18.45 4.55
CA ASP A 203 -29.52 19.52 5.21
C ASP A 203 -28.36 18.92 6.00
N VAL A 204 -27.12 19.19 5.56
CA VAL A 204 -25.90 18.68 6.17
C VAL A 204 -25.16 19.80 6.87
N SER A 205 -24.80 19.61 8.15
CA SER A 205 -23.98 20.59 8.86
C SER A 205 -22.88 19.98 9.71
N ALA A 206 -21.73 20.66 9.77
CA ALA A 206 -20.59 20.26 10.58
C ALA A 206 -19.76 21.45 11.07
N PRO A 207 -19.06 21.37 12.20
CA PRO A 207 -18.15 22.43 12.61
C PRO A 207 -16.96 22.65 11.66
N TYR A 208 -16.42 21.60 11.02
CA TYR A 208 -15.26 21.72 10.12
C TYR A 208 -15.61 21.31 8.69
N ASP A 209 -15.68 20.01 8.39
CA ASP A 209 -15.83 19.52 7.02
C ASP A 209 -17.27 19.09 6.77
N ALA A 210 -17.97 19.83 5.91
CA ALA A 210 -19.35 19.52 5.54
C ALA A 210 -19.45 19.26 4.03
N GLY A 211 -19.99 18.10 3.65
CA GLY A 211 -20.21 17.75 2.25
C GLY A 211 -21.61 17.21 1.98
N GLY A 212 -22.14 17.46 0.77
CA GLY A 212 -23.46 16.94 0.40
C GLY A 212 -23.57 15.42 0.40
N VAL A 213 -22.47 14.71 0.12
CA VAL A 213 -22.41 13.24 0.11
C VAL A 213 -21.46 12.72 1.19
N ALA A 214 -20.22 13.21 1.22
CA ALA A 214 -19.19 12.80 2.16
C ALA A 214 -18.66 14.00 2.96
N GLY A 215 -18.48 13.87 4.27
CA GLY A 215 -17.82 14.94 5.03
C GLY A 215 -16.36 15.11 4.62
N ILE A 216 -15.63 13.99 4.59
CA ILE A 216 -14.24 13.92 4.12
C ILE A 216 -14.01 12.64 3.32
N GLN A 217 -13.18 12.74 2.28
CA GLN A 217 -12.59 11.62 1.55
C GLN A 217 -11.12 11.48 1.96
N ASP A 218 -10.75 10.38 2.63
CA ASP A 218 -9.40 10.18 3.19
C ASP A 218 -8.91 8.72 3.17
N GLY A 219 -7.81 8.46 2.44
CA GLY A 219 -7.15 7.17 2.35
C GLY A 219 -7.32 6.41 1.02
N GLY A 220 -7.87 7.00 -0.04
CA GLY A 220 -8.11 6.40 -1.35
C GLY A 220 -9.53 5.84 -1.55
N GLY A 221 -10.55 6.58 -1.11
CA GLY A 221 -11.96 6.31 -1.35
C GLY A 221 -12.44 6.68 -2.76
N TYR A 222 -13.58 6.12 -3.15
CA TYR A 222 -14.18 6.29 -4.46
C TYR A 222 -15.61 6.82 -4.34
N LEU A 223 -15.85 7.99 -4.92
CA LEU A 223 -17.15 8.65 -4.98
C LEU A 223 -17.54 8.88 -6.44
N ALA A 224 -18.67 8.34 -6.89
CA ALA A 224 -19.10 8.53 -8.28
C ALA A 224 -20.60 8.56 -8.51
N ARG A 225 -21.04 9.33 -9.51
CA ARG A 225 -22.45 9.35 -9.98
C ARG A 225 -23.45 9.62 -8.86
N CYS A 226 -23.12 10.51 -7.94
CA CYS A 226 -24.05 10.91 -6.89
C CYS A 226 -24.80 12.18 -7.28
N PHE A 227 -26.08 12.26 -6.90
CA PHE A 227 -26.89 13.48 -6.97
C PHE A 227 -27.00 14.07 -5.56
N ALA A 228 -26.47 15.27 -5.32
CA ALA A 228 -26.56 15.93 -4.02
C ALA A 228 -27.33 17.25 -4.12
N ALA A 229 -28.34 17.42 -3.29
CA ALA A 229 -29.16 18.63 -3.17
C ALA A 229 -29.41 18.94 -1.69
N GLY A 230 -30.19 19.99 -1.41
CA GLY A 230 -30.44 20.48 -0.06
C GLY A 230 -29.49 21.62 0.29
N THR A 231 -28.97 21.61 1.51
CA THR A 231 -28.03 22.63 2.03
C THR A 231 -26.81 21.99 2.68
N VAL A 232 -25.67 22.68 2.58
CA VAL A 232 -24.42 22.33 3.28
C VAL A 232 -24.00 23.54 4.11
N ASP A 233 -23.75 23.35 5.41
CA ASP A 233 -23.46 24.45 6.32
C ASP A 233 -22.37 24.10 7.34
N THR A 234 -21.23 24.80 7.29
CA THR A 234 -20.24 24.69 8.36
C THR A 234 -20.54 25.68 9.48
N ILE A 235 -20.70 25.18 10.71
CA ILE A 235 -21.05 25.99 11.89
C ILE A 235 -19.82 26.48 12.68
N ALA A 236 -18.64 26.51 12.04
CA ALA A 236 -17.38 26.93 12.65
C ALA A 236 -17.50 28.30 13.34
N LYS A 237 -16.97 28.42 14.57
CA LYS A 237 -16.74 29.72 15.21
C LYS A 237 -15.36 30.24 14.81
N SER A 238 -15.23 31.55 14.61
CA SER A 238 -14.03 32.22 14.08
C SER A 238 -12.72 31.70 14.70
N GLY A 239 -11.72 31.39 13.86
CA GLY A 239 -10.43 30.85 14.29
C GLY A 239 -10.26 29.33 14.08
N THR A 240 -11.28 28.68 13.52
CA THR A 240 -11.25 27.27 13.08
C THR A 240 -11.71 27.18 11.63
N VAL A 241 -11.08 26.31 10.83
CA VAL A 241 -11.34 26.24 9.39
C VAL A 241 -12.60 25.41 9.14
N GLY A 242 -13.60 26.01 8.48
CA GLY A 242 -14.87 25.38 8.13
C GLY A 242 -14.97 25.23 6.62
N HIS A 243 -14.60 24.05 6.11
CA HIS A 243 -14.54 23.71 4.69
C HIS A 243 -15.87 23.10 4.23
N ALA A 244 -16.39 23.60 3.11
CA ALA A 244 -17.72 23.23 2.65
C ALA A 244 -17.71 22.89 1.16
N GLY A 245 -18.19 21.70 0.80
CA GLY A 245 -18.34 21.30 -0.60
C GLY A 245 -19.71 20.72 -0.92
N GLY A 246 -20.17 20.92 -2.14
CA GLY A 246 -21.46 20.34 -2.58
C GLY A 246 -21.42 18.81 -2.67
N ILE A 247 -20.26 18.19 -2.88
CA ILE A 247 -20.14 16.73 -2.81
C ILE A 247 -19.34 16.29 -1.59
N ALA A 248 -18.13 16.82 -1.42
CA ALA A 248 -17.22 16.49 -0.31
C ALA A 248 -16.74 17.74 0.43
N GLY A 249 -16.70 17.71 1.76
CA GLY A 249 -16.15 18.82 2.55
C GLY A 249 -14.65 18.98 2.34
N SER A 250 -13.91 17.89 2.52
CA SER A 250 -12.46 17.81 2.23
C SER A 250 -12.12 16.59 1.37
N PHE A 251 -11.05 16.72 0.58
CA PHE A 251 -10.59 15.70 -0.35
C PHE A 251 -9.06 15.57 -0.30
N ASN A 252 -8.59 14.41 0.14
CA ASN A 252 -7.17 14.11 0.29
C ASN A 252 -6.59 13.49 -1.00
N ALA A 253 -5.27 13.34 -1.07
CA ALA A 253 -4.65 12.73 -2.25
C ALA A 253 -4.95 11.24 -2.38
N GLY A 254 -5.00 10.78 -3.64
CA GLY A 254 -5.33 9.40 -3.98
C GLY A 254 -6.82 9.06 -3.97
N GLU A 255 -7.67 9.97 -3.50
CA GLU A 255 -9.14 9.88 -3.57
C GLU A 255 -9.66 9.92 -5.01
N THR A 256 -10.89 9.47 -5.25
CA THR A 256 -11.59 9.65 -6.54
C THR A 256 -12.95 10.28 -6.34
N LEU A 257 -13.26 11.30 -7.14
CA LEU A 257 -14.58 11.94 -7.21
C LEU A 257 -14.95 12.21 -8.66
N LYS A 258 -15.94 11.50 -9.20
CA LYS A 258 -16.31 11.72 -10.60
C LYS A 258 -17.79 11.67 -10.91
N ASP A 259 -18.12 12.26 -12.05
CA ASP A 259 -19.42 12.16 -12.70
C ASP A 259 -20.58 12.53 -11.76
N SER A 260 -20.35 13.39 -10.75
CA SER A 260 -21.31 13.69 -9.69
C SER A 260 -21.88 15.10 -9.84
N VAL A 261 -23.06 15.30 -9.24
CA VAL A 261 -23.90 16.48 -9.44
C VAL A 261 -24.14 17.18 -8.11
N SER A 262 -23.66 18.42 -8.01
CA SER A 262 -24.00 19.34 -6.90
C SER A 262 -25.15 20.26 -7.31
N ALA A 263 -26.33 20.01 -6.76
CA ALA A 263 -27.57 20.76 -6.95
C ALA A 263 -28.02 21.49 -5.67
N GLN A 264 -27.12 21.70 -4.72
CA GLN A 264 -27.37 22.43 -3.47
C GLN A 264 -27.91 23.83 -3.74
N THR A 265 -28.82 24.27 -2.89
CA THR A 265 -29.33 25.65 -2.92
C THR A 265 -28.34 26.62 -2.27
N VAL A 266 -27.72 26.19 -1.17
CA VAL A 266 -26.78 26.98 -0.37
C VAL A 266 -25.65 26.08 0.13
N ILE A 267 -24.42 26.59 0.05
CA ILE A 267 -23.23 26.02 0.67
C ILE A 267 -22.57 27.14 1.48
N ASN A 268 -22.56 26.98 2.80
CA ASN A 268 -22.00 27.95 3.72
C ASN A 268 -20.73 27.39 4.38
N GLY A 269 -19.66 28.17 4.38
CA GLY A 269 -18.47 27.91 5.18
C GLY A 269 -17.66 29.15 5.50
N VAL A 270 -16.45 28.95 6.02
CA VAL A 270 -15.53 30.04 6.39
C VAL A 270 -14.49 30.23 5.29
N ALA A 271 -13.76 29.17 4.97
CA ALA A 271 -12.70 29.13 3.95
C ALA A 271 -12.82 27.82 3.16
N ASP A 272 -12.27 27.79 1.96
CA ASP A 272 -12.33 26.64 1.06
C ASP A 272 -13.79 26.16 0.86
N VAL A 273 -14.63 27.09 0.38
CA VAL A 273 -16.04 26.85 0.07
C VAL A 273 -16.20 26.71 -1.44
N ASP A 274 -16.56 25.53 -1.93
CA ASP A 274 -16.74 25.27 -3.37
C ASP A 274 -18.03 24.46 -3.63
N LYS A 275 -18.47 24.42 -4.89
CA LYS A 275 -19.65 23.64 -5.26
C LYS A 275 -19.35 22.15 -5.38
N ILE A 276 -18.11 21.72 -5.55
CA ILE A 276 -17.79 20.29 -5.62
C ILE A 276 -17.06 19.81 -4.37
N VAL A 277 -15.87 20.36 -4.11
CA VAL A 277 -15.04 20.02 -2.95
C VAL A 277 -14.60 21.28 -2.24
N GLY A 278 -14.81 21.35 -0.93
CA GLY A 278 -14.31 22.48 -0.14
C GLY A 278 -12.78 22.53 -0.09
N GLN A 279 -12.17 21.81 0.84
CA GLN A 279 -10.70 21.75 0.97
C GLN A 279 -10.11 20.67 0.08
N LEU A 280 -9.04 21.03 -0.64
CA LEU A 280 -8.12 20.08 -1.25
C LEU A 280 -6.88 19.99 -0.37
N ASP A 281 -6.64 18.81 0.21
CA ASP A 281 -5.37 18.56 0.87
C ASP A 281 -4.32 18.18 -0.17
N ASP A 282 -3.29 19.01 -0.30
CA ASP A 282 -2.12 18.81 -1.16
C ASP A 282 -2.43 18.73 -2.68
N GLU A 283 -1.68 17.92 -3.44
CA GLU A 283 -1.71 17.81 -4.91
C GLU A 283 -2.81 16.87 -5.41
N ALA A 284 -3.93 16.78 -4.72
CA ALA A 284 -4.93 15.70 -4.84
C ALA A 284 -5.91 15.79 -6.03
N ALA A 285 -5.92 16.88 -6.80
CA ALA A 285 -7.07 17.22 -7.64
C ALA A 285 -7.28 16.34 -8.90
N THR A 286 -6.37 15.43 -9.26
CA THR A 286 -6.42 14.73 -10.57
C THR A 286 -7.56 13.76 -10.75
N ASN A 287 -8.07 13.19 -9.68
CA ASN A 287 -9.16 12.24 -9.75
C ASN A 287 -10.53 12.90 -9.54
N ILE A 288 -10.59 14.25 -9.63
CA ILE A 288 -11.83 15.01 -9.63
C ILE A 288 -12.22 15.36 -11.08
N THR A 289 -13.11 14.57 -11.69
CA THR A 289 -13.42 14.69 -13.12
C THR A 289 -14.90 14.53 -13.45
N GLY A 290 -15.40 15.18 -14.50
CA GLY A 290 -16.76 14.95 -14.98
C GLY A 290 -17.86 15.44 -14.03
N ASN A 291 -17.53 16.26 -13.04
CA ASN A 291 -18.51 16.78 -12.09
C ASN A 291 -19.17 18.06 -12.63
N ILE A 292 -20.44 18.25 -12.29
CA ILE A 292 -21.19 19.48 -12.61
C ILE A 292 -21.84 20.05 -11.36
N ALA A 293 -21.98 21.37 -11.32
CA ALA A 293 -22.69 22.04 -10.24
C ALA A 293 -23.68 23.06 -10.76
N TRP A 294 -24.74 23.31 -9.99
CA TRP A 294 -25.75 24.28 -10.35
C TRP A 294 -25.17 25.69 -10.21
N GLU A 295 -25.27 26.48 -11.28
CA GLU A 295 -24.77 27.85 -11.27
C GLU A 295 -25.49 28.75 -10.25
N GLY A 296 -26.73 28.42 -9.88
CA GLY A 296 -27.54 29.20 -8.94
C GLY A 296 -27.22 28.96 -7.46
N THR A 297 -26.42 27.95 -7.12
CA THR A 297 -26.00 27.66 -5.74
C THR A 297 -25.38 28.90 -5.10
N LEU A 298 -25.89 29.29 -3.94
CA LEU A 298 -25.31 30.37 -3.14
C LEU A 298 -24.11 29.84 -2.36
N LEU A 299 -22.93 30.41 -2.61
CA LEU A 299 -21.76 30.23 -1.76
C LEU A 299 -21.69 31.37 -0.75
N SER A 300 -21.51 31.04 0.52
CA SER A 300 -21.17 31.99 1.58
C SER A 300 -19.88 31.55 2.24
N GLY A 301 -18.87 32.41 2.27
CA GLY A 301 -17.49 32.05 2.66
C GLY A 301 -16.53 32.24 1.49
N ASN A 302 -15.23 32.11 1.76
CA ASN A 302 -14.22 32.29 0.71
C ASN A 302 -13.99 30.96 -0.02
N GLU A 303 -13.92 31.04 -1.35
CA GLU A 303 -13.56 29.90 -2.19
C GLU A 303 -12.07 29.57 -2.04
N PRO A 304 -11.61 28.37 -2.43
CA PRO A 304 -10.20 28.00 -2.38
C PRO A 304 -9.31 29.02 -3.11
N THR A 305 -8.15 29.32 -2.52
CA THR A 305 -7.18 30.28 -3.08
C THR A 305 -6.66 29.85 -4.44
N GLU A 306 -6.49 28.53 -4.64
CA GLU A 306 -6.22 27.88 -5.91
C GLU A 306 -7.37 26.92 -6.23
N GLN A 307 -7.85 26.93 -7.48
CA GLN A 307 -8.92 26.04 -7.94
C GLN A 307 -8.43 25.12 -9.08
N PRO A 308 -7.56 24.13 -8.78
CA PRO A 308 -7.08 23.19 -9.81
C PRO A 308 -8.16 22.22 -10.30
N ILE A 309 -9.30 22.15 -9.60
CA ILE A 309 -10.40 21.23 -9.88
C ILE A 309 -11.11 21.58 -11.19
N LYS A 310 -11.33 20.58 -12.05
CA LYS A 310 -12.08 20.73 -13.31
C LYS A 310 -13.52 20.26 -13.15
N TRP A 311 -14.45 21.21 -13.04
CA TRP A 311 -15.90 20.96 -13.04
C TRP A 311 -16.69 22.08 -13.77
N GLU A 312 -17.91 21.80 -14.24
CA GLU A 312 -18.73 22.75 -15.01
C GLU A 312 -19.87 23.35 -14.17
N ASP A 313 -19.99 24.68 -14.14
CA ASP A 313 -21.22 25.37 -13.72
C ASP A 313 -22.27 25.27 -14.81
N VAL A 314 -23.40 24.63 -14.52
CA VAL A 314 -24.50 24.44 -15.47
C VAL A 314 -25.78 25.16 -15.06
N SER A 315 -26.58 25.56 -16.05
CA SER A 315 -27.84 26.28 -15.84
C SER A 315 -28.94 25.39 -15.29
N ALA A 316 -29.99 26.01 -14.73
CA ALA A 316 -31.19 25.29 -14.30
C ALA A 316 -31.80 24.46 -15.44
N ALA A 317 -31.79 24.98 -16.68
CA ALA A 317 -32.29 24.25 -17.84
C ALA A 317 -31.47 22.98 -18.13
N LYS A 318 -30.13 23.04 -18.01
CA LYS A 318 -29.26 21.86 -18.15
C LYS A 318 -29.46 20.87 -16.99
N MET A 319 -29.57 21.35 -15.74
CA MET A 319 -29.88 20.50 -14.60
C MET A 319 -31.22 19.75 -14.78
N GLN A 320 -32.15 20.35 -15.51
CA GLN A 320 -33.47 19.80 -15.79
C GLN A 320 -33.58 19.06 -17.14
N ASP A 321 -32.45 18.72 -17.76
CA ASP A 321 -32.37 17.97 -19.01
C ASP A 321 -31.74 16.59 -18.79
N LYS A 322 -32.45 15.54 -19.21
CA LYS A 322 -32.00 14.14 -19.12
C LYS A 322 -30.66 13.91 -19.82
N SER A 323 -30.42 14.58 -20.95
CA SER A 323 -29.21 14.39 -21.75
C SER A 323 -27.94 14.84 -21.04
N THR A 324 -28.05 15.76 -20.07
CA THR A 324 -26.93 16.19 -19.22
C THR A 324 -26.32 15.02 -18.46
N TYR A 325 -27.15 14.19 -17.83
CA TYR A 325 -26.71 13.07 -17.02
C TYR A 325 -26.25 11.88 -17.88
N GLU A 326 -26.88 11.68 -19.05
CA GLU A 326 -26.39 10.70 -20.05
C GLU A 326 -24.98 11.07 -20.54
N ALA A 327 -24.70 12.37 -20.73
CA ALA A 327 -23.37 12.85 -21.11
C ALA A 327 -22.32 12.68 -19.99
N LEU A 328 -22.75 12.64 -18.72
CA LEU A 328 -21.89 12.25 -17.58
C LEU A 328 -21.66 10.74 -17.49
N GLY A 329 -22.29 9.93 -18.36
CA GLY A 329 -22.14 8.49 -18.35
C GLY A 329 -23.05 7.76 -17.35
N TRP A 330 -24.10 8.40 -16.83
CA TRP A 330 -25.06 7.74 -15.94
C TRP A 330 -25.89 6.71 -16.72
N ASP A 331 -25.98 5.47 -16.22
CA ASP A 331 -26.77 4.42 -16.86
C ASP A 331 -28.27 4.58 -16.54
N MET A 332 -28.94 5.37 -17.39
CA MET A 332 -30.39 5.59 -17.37
C MET A 332 -31.22 4.35 -17.74
N SER A 333 -30.60 3.26 -18.18
CA SER A 333 -31.29 2.01 -18.53
C SER A 333 -31.32 1.00 -17.39
N LYS A 334 -30.37 1.08 -16.45
CA LYS A 334 -30.22 0.09 -15.37
C LYS A 334 -30.26 0.66 -13.96
N VAL A 335 -29.65 1.81 -13.73
CA VAL A 335 -29.45 2.34 -12.36
C VAL A 335 -30.36 3.52 -12.10
N TRP A 336 -30.36 4.48 -13.03
CA TRP A 336 -31.14 5.70 -12.92
C TRP A 336 -32.40 5.63 -13.80
N ASP A 337 -33.41 6.41 -13.44
CA ASP A 337 -34.59 6.72 -14.23
C ASP A 337 -34.80 8.25 -14.27
N TRP A 338 -35.69 8.72 -15.15
CA TRP A 338 -35.97 10.15 -15.32
C TRP A 338 -37.36 10.51 -14.79
N SER A 339 -37.42 11.37 -13.78
CA SER A 339 -38.68 11.92 -13.30
C SER A 339 -39.16 13.03 -14.23
N ALA A 340 -40.21 12.77 -15.03
CA ALA A 340 -40.78 13.78 -15.92
C ALA A 340 -41.44 14.95 -15.16
N SER A 341 -42.00 14.69 -13.97
CA SER A 341 -42.63 15.69 -13.12
C SER A 341 -41.61 16.53 -12.35
N GLY A 342 -40.58 15.90 -11.78
CA GLY A 342 -39.49 16.58 -11.07
C GLY A 342 -38.43 17.18 -11.99
N LYS A 343 -38.37 16.72 -13.25
CA LYS A 343 -37.32 17.04 -14.23
C LYS A 343 -35.91 16.80 -13.66
N GLN A 344 -35.70 15.62 -13.08
CA GLN A 344 -34.45 15.26 -12.42
C GLN A 344 -34.23 13.74 -12.49
N PRO A 345 -32.98 13.26 -12.33
CA PRO A 345 -32.71 11.84 -12.21
C PRO A 345 -33.23 11.31 -10.87
N VAL A 346 -33.74 10.08 -10.89
CA VAL A 346 -34.19 9.35 -9.70
C VAL A 346 -33.66 7.92 -9.76
N LEU A 347 -33.47 7.27 -8.61
CA LEU A 347 -32.97 5.89 -8.60
C LEU A 347 -34.07 4.91 -9.01
N ARG A 348 -33.73 4.00 -9.93
CA ARG A 348 -34.64 2.95 -10.40
C ARG A 348 -34.93 1.96 -9.27
N GLY A 349 -36.16 1.46 -9.20
CA GLY A 349 -36.61 0.48 -8.21
C GLY A 349 -37.42 1.09 -7.06
N TYR A 350 -37.23 2.39 -6.77
CA TYR A 350 -38.02 3.11 -5.79
C TYR A 350 -39.31 3.71 -6.39
N ASP A 351 -40.28 3.99 -5.52
CA ASP A 351 -41.45 4.80 -5.86
C ASP A 351 -41.00 6.25 -6.17
N ALA A 352 -41.35 6.76 -7.36
CA ALA A 352 -40.96 8.10 -7.80
C ALA A 352 -41.45 9.23 -6.86
N SER A 353 -42.47 8.99 -6.03
CA SER A 353 -43.01 9.97 -5.09
C SER A 353 -42.07 10.30 -3.91
N ILE A 354 -41.06 9.47 -3.64
CA ILE A 354 -40.10 9.72 -2.55
C ILE A 354 -39.03 10.75 -2.93
N PHE A 355 -38.97 11.16 -4.19
CA PHE A 355 -37.99 12.13 -4.70
C PHE A 355 -38.63 13.51 -4.82
N PRO A 356 -38.47 14.40 -3.82
CA PRO A 356 -38.94 15.77 -3.95
C PRO A 356 -38.20 16.49 -5.09
N ALA A 357 -38.95 17.29 -5.85
CA ALA A 357 -38.38 18.10 -6.93
C ALA A 357 -37.43 19.16 -6.37
N VAL A 358 -36.24 19.26 -6.95
CA VAL A 358 -35.27 20.31 -6.59
C VAL A 358 -35.72 21.67 -7.12
N ASP A 359 -35.70 22.68 -6.25
CA ASP A 359 -35.99 24.06 -6.63
C ASP A 359 -34.74 24.75 -7.19
N TYR A 360 -34.77 25.02 -8.49
CA TYR A 360 -33.72 25.74 -9.21
C TYR A 360 -34.04 27.23 -9.39
N THR A 361 -34.82 27.81 -8.48
CA THR A 361 -35.10 29.26 -8.46
C THR A 361 -33.92 30.02 -7.87
N VAL A 362 -33.37 30.98 -8.62
CA VAL A 362 -32.28 31.83 -8.15
C VAL A 362 -32.85 33.03 -7.38
N SER A 363 -32.46 33.17 -6.11
CA SER A 363 -32.72 34.37 -5.30
C SER A 363 -31.42 35.19 -5.14
N GLY A 364 -31.46 36.47 -5.54
CA GLY A 364 -30.29 37.35 -5.53
C GLY A 364 -29.30 37.07 -6.67
N THR A 365 -28.05 37.49 -6.47
CA THR A 365 -27.01 37.54 -7.49
C THR A 365 -25.91 36.51 -7.23
N ARG A 366 -25.41 35.85 -8.28
CA ARG A 366 -24.24 34.95 -8.24
C ARG A 366 -23.18 35.41 -9.22
N ILE A 367 -21.91 35.40 -8.78
CA ILE A 367 -20.75 35.69 -9.63
C ILE A 367 -20.07 34.36 -9.96
N ILE A 368 -20.25 33.90 -11.20
CA ILE A 368 -19.65 32.66 -11.68
C ILE A 368 -18.35 33.02 -12.41
N SER A 369 -17.23 32.83 -11.72
CA SER A 369 -15.89 33.14 -12.21
C SER A 369 -14.92 32.07 -11.73
N ARG A 370 -13.87 31.78 -12.50
CA ARG A 370 -12.75 30.94 -12.06
C ARG A 370 -11.59 31.83 -11.66
N ALA A 371 -10.87 31.44 -10.61
CA ALA A 371 -9.65 32.12 -10.22
C ALA A 371 -8.62 32.07 -11.37
N LEU A 372 -8.00 33.21 -11.67
CA LEU A 372 -6.86 33.32 -12.54
C LEU A 372 -5.64 33.43 -11.63
N ASN A 373 -4.98 32.29 -11.39
CA ASN A 373 -3.86 32.22 -10.44
C ASN A 373 -2.49 32.53 -11.07
N THR A 374 -2.35 32.45 -12.39
CA THR A 374 -1.09 32.69 -13.11
C THR A 374 -1.29 33.50 -14.38
N ALA A 375 -0.39 34.43 -14.70
CA ALA A 375 -0.34 35.10 -15.99
C ALA A 375 1.09 35.48 -16.40
N PRO A 376 1.42 35.51 -17.69
CA PRO A 376 2.74 35.93 -18.15
C PRO A 376 2.93 37.46 -18.05
N HIS A 377 4.14 37.89 -17.71
CA HIS A 377 4.57 39.29 -17.74
C HIS A 377 4.39 39.89 -19.13
N LYS A 378 3.75 41.07 -19.19
CA LYS A 378 3.34 41.76 -20.42
C LYS A 378 2.46 40.91 -21.35
N GLY A 379 1.80 39.88 -20.83
CA GLY A 379 0.86 39.05 -21.58
C GLY A 379 -0.60 39.25 -21.17
N LYS A 380 -1.46 38.35 -21.64
CA LYS A 380 -2.91 38.43 -21.42
C LYS A 380 -3.25 37.89 -20.02
N ALA A 381 -3.83 38.74 -19.18
CA ALA A 381 -4.53 38.36 -17.96
C ALA A 381 -5.96 38.89 -18.03
N GLU A 382 -6.92 38.03 -18.39
CA GLU A 382 -8.32 38.42 -18.55
C GLU A 382 -9.18 37.67 -17.53
N VAL A 383 -9.87 38.41 -16.68
CA VAL A 383 -10.82 37.89 -15.72
C VAL A 383 -12.20 37.91 -16.35
N SER A 384 -12.90 36.79 -16.26
CA SER A 384 -14.27 36.62 -16.77
C SER A 384 -15.21 36.23 -15.64
N ALA A 385 -16.38 36.85 -15.60
CA ALA A 385 -17.44 36.54 -14.65
C ALA A 385 -18.80 36.53 -15.34
N ARG A 386 -19.49 35.40 -15.28
CA ARG A 386 -20.89 35.27 -15.69
C ARG A 386 -21.78 35.59 -14.50
N ILE A 387 -22.74 36.50 -14.68
CA ILE A 387 -23.60 36.96 -13.59
C ILE A 387 -24.98 36.33 -13.74
N VAL A 388 -25.36 35.53 -12.75
CA VAL A 388 -26.68 34.90 -12.70
C VAL A 388 -27.52 35.65 -11.68
N THR A 389 -28.54 36.38 -12.13
CA THR A 389 -29.41 37.18 -11.27
C THR A 389 -30.74 37.49 -11.96
N SER A 390 -31.80 37.68 -11.17
CA SER A 390 -33.06 38.30 -11.64
C SER A 390 -33.05 39.82 -11.55
N ASP A 391 -32.07 40.40 -10.85
CA ASP A 391 -32.00 41.81 -10.54
C ASP A 391 -31.28 42.60 -11.64
N LYS A 392 -31.52 43.92 -11.68
CA LYS A 392 -30.88 44.76 -12.69
C LYS A 392 -29.44 45.05 -12.28
N VAL A 393 -28.48 44.48 -13.01
CA VAL A 393 -27.06 44.79 -12.83
C VAL A 393 -26.79 46.26 -13.16
N GLN A 394 -26.28 47.02 -12.18
CA GLN A 394 -25.90 48.43 -12.32
C GLN A 394 -24.44 48.58 -12.77
N SER A 395 -23.55 47.75 -12.21
CA SER A 395 -22.13 47.73 -12.55
C SER A 395 -21.48 46.41 -12.16
N ALA A 396 -20.48 45.98 -12.93
CA ALA A 396 -19.52 44.96 -12.54
C ALA A 396 -18.11 45.58 -12.63
N THR A 397 -17.34 45.47 -11.56
CA THR A 397 -16.04 46.12 -11.40
C THR A 397 -15.02 45.11 -10.88
N LEU A 398 -13.86 45.06 -11.53
CA LEU A 398 -12.70 44.31 -11.09
C LEU A 398 -11.78 45.24 -10.29
N TYR A 399 -11.40 44.85 -9.09
CA TYR A 399 -10.44 45.58 -8.25
C TYR A 399 -9.13 44.80 -8.16
N TYR A 400 -7.99 45.50 -8.20
CA TYR A 400 -6.68 44.87 -8.04
C TYR A 400 -5.69 45.74 -7.26
N GLY A 401 -4.60 45.11 -6.78
CA GLY A 401 -3.48 45.74 -6.09
C GLY A 401 -2.26 44.81 -5.98
N TYR A 402 -1.10 45.35 -5.62
CA TYR A 402 0.17 44.60 -5.46
C TYR A 402 0.52 44.32 -3.98
N ASP A 403 -0.40 44.64 -3.08
CA ASP A 403 -0.33 44.40 -1.64
C ASP A 403 -1.69 43.84 -1.26
N SER A 404 -1.72 42.66 -0.62
CA SER A 404 -2.97 41.98 -0.26
C SER A 404 -3.84 42.82 0.68
N SER A 405 -3.25 43.73 1.45
CA SER A 405 -3.98 44.67 2.32
C SER A 405 -4.54 45.89 1.58
N LYS A 406 -4.18 46.09 0.31
CA LYS A 406 -4.52 47.27 -0.49
C LYS A 406 -4.90 46.92 -1.94
N VAL A 407 -6.12 46.43 -2.10
CA VAL A 407 -6.73 46.07 -3.40
C VAL A 407 -7.77 47.12 -3.79
N ASP A 408 -7.33 48.32 -4.21
CA ASP A 408 -8.17 49.51 -4.36
C ASP A 408 -8.26 50.07 -5.80
N THR A 409 -7.55 49.49 -6.77
CA THR A 409 -7.58 49.98 -8.16
C THR A 409 -8.73 49.36 -8.94
N ALA A 410 -9.70 50.18 -9.37
CA ALA A 410 -10.93 49.73 -10.03
C ALA A 410 -10.87 49.73 -11.57
N VAL A 411 -11.39 48.68 -12.19
CA VAL A 411 -11.53 48.50 -13.65
C VAL A 411 -12.96 48.08 -13.97
N ALA A 412 -13.68 48.88 -14.76
CA ALA A 412 -15.02 48.54 -15.20
C ALA A 412 -14.98 47.32 -16.14
N MET A 413 -15.81 46.30 -15.85
CA MET A 413 -15.90 45.11 -16.68
C MET A 413 -16.87 45.33 -17.85
N LYS A 414 -16.52 44.81 -19.03
CA LYS A 414 -17.32 44.90 -20.25
C LYS A 414 -18.27 43.71 -20.36
N GLU A 415 -19.54 43.99 -20.56
CA GLU A 415 -20.59 42.98 -20.72
C GLU A 415 -20.67 42.48 -22.17
N SER A 416 -20.86 41.17 -22.32
CA SER A 416 -21.26 40.51 -23.55
C SER A 416 -22.01 39.22 -23.22
N ASN A 417 -23.29 39.14 -23.61
CA ASN A 417 -24.14 37.96 -23.43
C ASN A 417 -24.19 37.43 -21.98
N GLY A 418 -24.32 38.34 -21.00
CA GLY A 418 -24.37 38.00 -19.57
C GLY A 418 -23.02 37.68 -18.93
N THR A 419 -21.93 37.75 -19.71
CA THR A 419 -20.56 37.56 -19.23
C THR A 419 -19.83 38.90 -19.22
N TYR A 420 -19.19 39.21 -18.09
CA TYR A 420 -18.44 40.43 -17.86
C TYR A 420 -16.95 40.11 -17.89
N THR A 421 -16.16 40.92 -18.60
CA THR A 421 -14.72 40.69 -18.75
C THR A 421 -13.92 41.97 -18.48
N ALA A 422 -12.76 41.82 -17.85
CA ALA A 422 -11.77 42.88 -17.69
C ALA A 422 -10.36 42.30 -17.72
N SER A 423 -9.40 43.11 -18.19
CA SER A 423 -7.99 42.72 -18.18
C SER A 423 -7.29 43.30 -16.97
N LEU A 424 -6.45 42.48 -16.34
CA LEU A 424 -5.51 42.91 -15.31
C LEU A 424 -4.19 43.35 -15.96
N PRO A 425 -3.50 44.38 -15.42
CA PRO A 425 -2.18 44.73 -15.92
C PRO A 425 -1.16 43.66 -15.51
N THR A 426 -0.31 43.28 -16.46
CA THR A 426 0.80 42.34 -16.24
C THR A 426 2.14 43.06 -16.39
N ASP A 427 2.20 44.36 -16.03
CA ASP A 427 3.38 45.21 -16.24
C ASP A 427 4.47 45.01 -15.18
N LYS A 428 4.13 44.41 -14.05
CA LYS A 428 5.05 44.04 -12.96
C LYS A 428 4.99 42.54 -12.69
N THR A 429 6.13 41.98 -12.31
CA THR A 429 6.29 40.56 -11.99
C THR A 429 6.03 40.31 -10.50
N GLY A 430 5.67 39.09 -10.13
CA GLY A 430 5.34 38.71 -8.77
C GLY A 430 3.83 38.75 -8.50
N ASP A 431 3.45 38.74 -7.23
CA ASP A 431 2.06 38.55 -6.84
C ASP A 431 1.23 39.84 -7.00
N MET A 432 0.06 39.68 -7.59
CA MET A 432 -1.00 40.67 -7.66
C MET A 432 -2.27 40.07 -7.06
N PHE A 433 -3.07 40.90 -6.39
CA PHE A 433 -4.26 40.49 -5.68
C PHE A 433 -5.48 41.14 -6.33
N TYR A 434 -6.58 40.40 -6.51
CA TYR A 434 -7.79 40.95 -7.12
C TYR A 434 -9.11 40.39 -6.56
N TYR A 435 -10.20 41.14 -6.77
CA TYR A 435 -11.57 40.67 -6.52
C TYR A 435 -12.56 41.32 -7.50
N ILE A 436 -13.73 40.70 -7.68
CA ILE A 436 -14.83 41.19 -8.50
C ILE A 436 -15.93 41.72 -7.59
N GLU A 437 -16.53 42.85 -7.93
CA GLU A 437 -17.70 43.42 -7.27
C GLU A 437 -18.80 43.64 -8.29
N VAL A 438 -20.00 43.13 -7.99
CA VAL A 438 -21.19 43.35 -8.79
C VAL A 438 -22.22 44.06 -7.95
N LYS A 439 -22.69 45.19 -8.45
CA LYS A 439 -23.76 45.98 -7.85
C LYS A 439 -25.02 45.83 -8.68
N THR A 440 -26.12 45.44 -8.04
CA THR A 440 -27.45 45.45 -8.62
C THR A 440 -28.27 46.60 -8.04
N ASP A 441 -29.53 46.70 -8.45
CA ASP A 441 -30.48 47.63 -7.84
C ASP A 441 -30.91 47.25 -6.42
N LYS A 442 -30.59 46.03 -5.95
CA LYS A 442 -30.97 45.54 -4.62
C LYS A 442 -29.78 45.26 -3.70
N GLU A 443 -28.64 44.85 -4.24
CA GLU A 443 -27.51 44.40 -3.43
C GLU A 443 -26.15 44.70 -4.07
N THR A 444 -25.08 44.42 -3.32
CA THR A 444 -23.70 44.42 -3.81
C THR A 444 -23.05 43.14 -3.33
N VAL A 445 -22.55 42.34 -4.27
CA VAL A 445 -21.91 41.05 -4.01
C VAL A 445 -20.49 41.06 -4.55
N THR A 446 -19.58 40.34 -3.89
CA THR A 446 -18.18 40.22 -4.32
C THR A 446 -17.76 38.78 -4.50
N LYS A 447 -16.72 38.57 -5.32
CA LYS A 447 -16.00 37.33 -5.46
C LYS A 447 -14.49 37.60 -5.36
N PRO A 448 -13.77 37.07 -4.35
CA PRO A 448 -14.27 36.25 -3.25
C PRO A 448 -15.24 37.02 -2.34
N TYR A 449 -15.94 36.29 -1.47
CA TYR A 449 -16.97 36.87 -0.60
C TYR A 449 -16.38 37.93 0.35
N THR A 450 -15.16 37.69 0.85
CA THR A 450 -14.46 38.62 1.74
C THR A 450 -13.32 39.34 1.01
N LYS A 451 -13.41 40.67 0.92
CA LYS A 451 -12.38 41.50 0.25
C LYS A 451 -10.99 41.45 0.90
N SER A 452 -10.89 41.06 2.17
CA SER A 452 -9.61 40.92 2.87
C SER A 452 -8.84 39.65 2.51
N GLU A 453 -9.45 38.74 1.75
CA GLU A 453 -8.84 37.52 1.25
C GLU A 453 -8.95 37.51 -0.29
N PRO A 454 -8.28 38.45 -0.99
CA PRO A 454 -8.35 38.54 -2.45
C PRO A 454 -7.69 37.34 -3.15
N ILE A 455 -8.07 37.10 -4.40
CA ILE A 455 -7.44 36.05 -5.23
C ILE A 455 -6.02 36.47 -5.58
N VAL A 456 -5.06 35.55 -5.44
CA VAL A 456 -3.67 35.75 -5.83
C VAL A 456 -3.47 35.38 -7.29
N LEU A 457 -2.93 36.31 -8.06
CA LEU A 457 -2.43 36.13 -9.42
C LEU A 457 -0.91 36.31 -9.41
N ASN A 458 -0.18 35.21 -9.61
CA ASN A 458 1.26 35.24 -9.83
C ASN A 458 1.56 35.68 -11.27
N ILE A 459 2.21 36.84 -11.43
CA ILE A 459 2.67 37.32 -12.73
C ILE A 459 4.09 36.80 -12.97
N ASP A 460 4.17 35.75 -13.77
CA ASP A 460 5.41 35.09 -14.15
C ASP A 460 6.29 36.02 -14.98
N ASP A 461 7.55 36.20 -14.57
CA ASP A 461 8.51 37.05 -15.30
C ASP A 461 9.01 36.41 -16.61
N GLY A 462 8.54 35.20 -16.92
CA GLY A 462 8.91 34.42 -18.09
C GLY A 462 10.32 33.86 -18.00
N LYS A 463 11.01 34.00 -16.85
CA LYS A 463 12.29 33.33 -16.62
C LYS A 463 12.01 31.91 -16.19
N VAL A 464 12.28 31.00 -17.12
CA VAL A 464 12.32 29.56 -16.86
C VAL A 464 13.34 29.28 -15.76
N LYS A 465 12.91 28.68 -14.63
CA LYS A 465 13.81 28.09 -13.62
C LYS A 465 14.34 26.75 -14.14
N GLY A 466 15.20 26.84 -15.15
CA GLY A 466 15.61 25.69 -15.96
C GLY A 466 16.74 24.87 -15.37
N GLU A 467 17.35 25.30 -14.27
CA GLU A 467 18.46 24.60 -13.64
C GLU A 467 18.07 23.16 -13.24
N PRO A 468 18.86 22.15 -13.62
CA PRO A 468 18.62 20.77 -13.22
C PRO A 468 18.63 20.57 -11.71
N ASP A 469 17.63 19.82 -11.25
CA ASP A 469 17.45 19.41 -9.85
C ASP A 469 17.24 17.89 -9.76
N GLN A 470 17.39 17.34 -8.55
CA GLN A 470 17.08 15.94 -8.23
C GLN A 470 17.79 14.92 -9.14
N ILE A 471 19.10 15.13 -9.30
CA ILE A 471 19.94 14.33 -10.18
C ILE A 471 20.17 12.94 -9.57
N THR A 472 19.92 11.89 -10.36
CA THR A 472 20.18 10.50 -9.97
C THR A 472 21.04 9.78 -11.00
N ILE A 473 21.80 8.79 -10.54
CA ILE A 473 22.57 7.85 -11.35
C ILE A 473 22.08 6.44 -11.04
N THR A 474 21.74 5.66 -12.06
CA THR A 474 21.42 4.22 -11.93
C THR A 474 22.34 3.39 -12.83
N PRO A 475 22.64 2.13 -12.49
CA PRO A 475 23.35 1.23 -13.38
C PRO A 475 22.57 1.02 -14.69
N ASP A 476 23.29 0.91 -15.82
CA ASP A 476 22.68 0.41 -17.04
C ASP A 476 22.56 -1.13 -17.01
N THR A 477 21.76 -1.70 -17.91
CA THR A 477 21.49 -3.15 -17.99
C THR A 477 22.75 -4.00 -18.10
N LYS A 478 23.82 -3.45 -18.70
CA LYS A 478 25.15 -4.07 -18.78
C LYS A 478 26.20 -3.21 -18.07
N GLN A 479 27.09 -3.88 -17.33
CA GLN A 479 28.20 -3.23 -16.64
C GLN A 479 29.05 -2.36 -17.58
N GLY A 480 29.38 -1.15 -17.12
CA GLY A 480 30.14 -0.15 -17.88
C GLY A 480 29.29 0.97 -18.46
N GLY A 481 27.97 0.83 -18.45
CA GLY A 481 27.00 1.89 -18.71
C GLY A 481 26.39 2.47 -17.43
N LEU A 482 25.94 3.71 -17.50
CA LEU A 482 25.19 4.41 -16.45
C LEU A 482 24.01 5.16 -17.07
N ARG A 483 22.90 5.23 -16.34
CA ARG A 483 21.71 5.99 -16.69
C ARG A 483 21.57 7.17 -15.73
N PHE A 484 21.27 8.33 -16.26
CA PHE A 484 21.10 9.57 -15.52
C PHE A 484 19.65 10.02 -15.60
N SER A 485 19.13 10.56 -14.50
CA SER A 485 17.86 11.28 -14.45
C SER A 485 18.05 12.65 -13.78
N TRP A 486 17.21 13.62 -14.15
CA TRP A 486 17.07 14.88 -13.42
C TRP A 486 15.74 15.55 -13.77
N LEU A 487 15.33 16.53 -12.96
CA LEU A 487 14.11 17.31 -13.16
C LEU A 487 14.44 18.76 -13.51
N THR A 488 13.58 19.40 -14.29
CA THR A 488 13.59 20.86 -14.55
C THR A 488 12.16 21.39 -14.67
N ASP A 489 12.05 22.70 -14.89
CA ASP A 489 10.84 23.32 -15.44
C ASP A 489 10.38 22.64 -16.76
N PRO A 490 9.06 22.42 -16.97
CA PRO A 490 8.50 21.84 -18.19
C PRO A 490 8.90 22.52 -19.51
N ALA A 491 9.27 23.80 -19.48
CA ALA A 491 9.72 24.52 -20.67
C ALA A 491 11.11 24.06 -21.19
N VAL A 492 11.91 23.38 -20.34
CA VAL A 492 13.19 22.81 -20.75
C VAL A 492 12.95 21.44 -21.38
N THR A 493 13.12 21.38 -22.70
CA THR A 493 12.81 20.16 -23.49
C THR A 493 14.05 19.41 -23.97
N LYS A 494 15.25 19.99 -23.81
CA LYS A 494 16.50 19.33 -24.21
C LYS A 494 17.11 18.61 -23.01
N SER A 495 17.58 17.39 -23.25
CA SER A 495 18.30 16.59 -22.26
C SER A 495 19.72 16.32 -22.76
N VAL A 496 20.71 16.91 -22.11
CA VAL A 496 22.13 16.77 -22.47
C VAL A 496 22.94 16.51 -21.21
N ILE A 497 23.75 15.46 -21.25
CA ILE A 497 24.86 15.26 -20.31
C ILE A 497 26.16 15.61 -21.01
N GLN A 498 27.02 16.33 -20.30
CA GLN A 498 28.41 16.54 -20.67
C GLN A 498 29.28 15.87 -19.62
N TYR A 499 30.25 15.06 -20.05
CA TYR A 499 31.11 14.31 -19.15
C TYR A 499 32.53 14.17 -19.70
N LYS A 500 33.50 14.01 -18.80
CA LYS A 500 34.90 13.79 -19.15
C LYS A 500 35.62 13.06 -18.03
N VAL A 501 36.67 12.31 -18.37
CA VAL A 501 37.58 11.77 -17.35
C VAL A 501 38.17 12.95 -16.57
N LYS A 502 38.21 12.87 -15.24
CA LYS A 502 38.71 13.94 -14.39
C LYS A 502 40.15 14.33 -14.78
N GLY A 503 40.38 15.63 -14.94
CA GLY A 503 41.64 16.19 -15.43
C GLY A 503 41.77 16.29 -16.96
N ALA A 504 40.88 15.67 -17.74
CA ALA A 504 40.84 15.87 -19.19
C ALA A 504 40.31 17.28 -19.55
N SER A 505 40.74 17.81 -20.69
CA SER A 505 40.31 19.11 -21.20
C SER A 505 39.05 19.04 -22.08
N LYS A 506 38.86 17.93 -22.80
CA LYS A 506 37.74 17.72 -23.73
C LYS A 506 36.53 17.12 -23.02
N TRP A 507 35.37 17.74 -23.22
CA TRP A 507 34.06 17.20 -22.84
C TRP A 507 33.52 16.30 -23.96
N GLU A 508 32.96 15.16 -23.58
CA GLU A 508 32.05 14.39 -24.40
C GLU A 508 30.61 14.83 -24.08
N SER A 509 29.73 14.77 -25.07
CA SER A 509 28.33 15.19 -24.94
C SER A 509 27.39 14.10 -25.46
N LYS A 510 26.31 13.82 -24.75
CA LYS A 510 25.28 12.87 -25.14
C LYS A 510 23.90 13.47 -24.91
N SER A 511 23.03 13.38 -25.91
CA SER A 511 21.63 13.76 -25.79
C SER A 511 20.79 12.56 -25.32
N GLY A 512 19.70 12.85 -24.62
CA GLY A 512 18.68 11.86 -24.26
C GLY A 512 17.27 12.39 -24.51
N THR A 513 16.33 11.95 -23.68
CA THR A 513 14.89 12.25 -23.82
C THR A 513 14.38 13.05 -22.64
N SER A 514 13.27 13.75 -22.82
CA SER A 514 12.49 14.29 -21.70
C SER A 514 11.00 14.03 -21.90
N TYR A 515 10.25 14.06 -20.80
CA TYR A 515 8.80 14.01 -20.79
C TYR A 515 8.27 14.82 -19.60
N VAL A 516 7.04 15.32 -19.72
CA VAL A 516 6.36 16.03 -18.63
C VAL A 516 5.23 15.13 -18.13
N GLU A 517 5.20 14.94 -16.82
CA GLU A 517 4.15 14.20 -16.12
C GLU A 517 3.98 14.84 -14.74
N SER A 518 2.89 14.54 -14.07
CA SER A 518 2.65 14.96 -12.69
C SER A 518 1.60 14.08 -12.06
N VAL A 519 1.58 14.04 -10.73
CA VAL A 519 0.47 13.43 -9.99
C VAL A 519 -0.82 14.21 -10.26
N THR A 520 -0.74 15.55 -10.31
CA THR A 520 -1.85 16.42 -10.72
C THR A 520 -1.54 17.27 -11.95
N ALA A 521 -2.25 17.03 -13.06
CA ALA A 521 -2.09 17.78 -14.31
C ALA A 521 -2.39 19.27 -14.09
N GLY A 522 -1.45 20.14 -14.50
CA GLY A 522 -1.48 21.58 -14.26
C GLY A 522 -1.01 22.03 -12.86
N TYR A 523 -0.57 21.11 -12.01
CA TYR A 523 -0.05 21.41 -10.66
C TYR A 523 1.38 20.91 -10.50
N LYS A 524 2.32 21.84 -10.22
CA LYS A 524 3.75 21.58 -10.03
C LYS A 524 4.37 20.59 -11.03
N GLU A 525 3.98 20.68 -12.30
CA GLU A 525 4.51 19.84 -13.37
C GLU A 525 6.03 19.98 -13.47
N LYS A 526 6.71 18.86 -13.73
CA LYS A 526 8.16 18.81 -13.92
C LYS A 526 8.47 18.10 -15.24
N ALA A 527 9.49 18.59 -15.96
CA ALA A 527 10.11 17.81 -17.01
C ALA A 527 11.10 16.84 -16.38
N ALA A 528 10.91 15.54 -16.63
CA ALA A 528 11.87 14.50 -16.29
C ALA A 528 12.77 14.22 -17.49
N HIS A 529 14.08 14.25 -17.27
CA HIS A 529 15.10 14.06 -18.29
C HIS A 529 15.84 12.76 -18.07
N ARG A 530 16.11 12.01 -19.14
CA ARG A 530 16.77 10.71 -19.08
C ARG A 530 17.88 10.64 -20.11
N VAL A 531 19.08 10.23 -19.69
CA VAL A 531 20.21 9.99 -20.60
C VAL A 531 20.98 8.73 -20.19
N GLU A 532 21.35 7.92 -21.18
CA GLU A 532 22.20 6.74 -21.00
C GLU A 532 23.59 7.01 -21.60
N ILE A 533 24.65 6.72 -20.84
CA ILE A 533 26.04 6.79 -21.30
C ILE A 533 26.70 5.41 -21.18
N THR A 534 27.46 5.03 -22.21
CA THR A 534 28.17 3.75 -22.29
C THR A 534 29.60 3.98 -22.79
N GLY A 535 30.44 2.94 -22.75
CA GLY A 535 31.83 3.03 -23.21
C GLY A 535 32.73 3.85 -22.27
N LEU A 536 32.36 3.95 -21.00
CA LEU A 536 33.18 4.60 -19.98
C LEU A 536 34.49 3.83 -19.76
N LYS A 537 35.57 4.55 -19.44
CA LYS A 537 36.83 3.92 -19.03
C LYS A 537 36.62 3.30 -17.64
N PRO A 538 36.80 1.98 -17.47
CA PRO A 538 36.53 1.32 -16.20
C PRO A 538 37.26 1.95 -15.02
N SER A 539 36.54 2.10 -13.90
CA SER A 539 37.04 2.64 -12.63
C SER A 539 37.67 4.04 -12.68
N ALA A 540 37.54 4.76 -13.80
CA ALA A 540 38.01 6.12 -13.90
C ALA A 540 37.04 7.09 -13.21
N GLU A 541 37.57 8.11 -12.56
CA GLU A 541 36.75 9.20 -12.04
C GLU A 541 36.35 10.13 -13.20
N TYR A 542 35.07 10.45 -13.31
CA TYR A 542 34.51 11.36 -14.28
C TYR A 542 33.97 12.62 -13.60
N VAL A 543 34.11 13.74 -14.28
CA VAL A 543 33.39 14.99 -13.98
C VAL A 543 32.27 15.12 -15.01
N TYR A 544 31.07 15.47 -14.56
CA TYR A 544 29.90 15.60 -15.40
C TYR A 544 29.03 16.80 -15.02
N ARG A 545 28.17 17.21 -15.95
CA ARG A 545 27.07 18.15 -15.72
C ARG A 545 25.91 17.79 -16.64
N VAL A 546 24.69 18.00 -16.17
CA VAL A 546 23.44 17.71 -16.91
C VAL A 546 22.71 19.01 -17.21
N GLY A 547 21.73 18.99 -18.13
CA GLY A 547 20.91 20.15 -18.46
C GLY A 547 20.47 20.20 -19.92
N ASP A 548 20.27 21.40 -20.45
CA ASP A 548 19.81 21.62 -21.83
C ASP A 548 20.93 21.63 -22.88
N GLY A 549 22.18 21.52 -22.42
CA GLY A 549 23.41 21.62 -23.22
C GLY A 549 23.84 23.06 -23.50
N GLY A 550 23.16 24.05 -22.91
CA GLY A 550 23.33 25.47 -23.15
C GLY A 550 23.24 26.28 -21.86
N SER A 551 22.16 27.05 -21.70
CA SER A 551 22.02 28.05 -20.65
C SER A 551 21.69 27.45 -19.29
N PHE A 552 21.04 26.29 -19.27
CA PHE A 552 20.60 25.62 -18.06
C PHE A 552 21.40 24.35 -17.89
N MET A 553 22.52 24.45 -17.17
CA MET A 553 23.40 23.33 -16.85
C MET A 553 23.59 23.27 -15.33
N SER A 554 23.62 22.06 -14.78
CA SER A 554 23.99 21.85 -13.39
C SER A 554 25.43 22.31 -13.12
N GLU A 555 25.77 22.48 -11.84
CA GLU A 555 27.16 22.52 -11.41
C GLU A 555 27.90 21.23 -11.81
N GLU A 556 29.24 21.29 -11.85
CA GLU A 556 30.08 20.13 -12.09
C GLU A 556 29.98 19.16 -10.89
N LYS A 557 29.53 17.94 -11.16
CA LYS A 557 29.51 16.83 -10.21
C LYS A 557 30.48 15.74 -10.68
N SER A 558 30.70 14.71 -9.86
CA SER A 558 31.64 13.63 -10.18
C SER A 558 31.11 12.27 -9.76
N PHE A 559 31.43 11.25 -10.55
CA PHE A 559 31.16 9.84 -10.25
C PHE A 559 32.37 8.98 -10.63
N THR A 560 32.43 7.76 -10.09
CA THR A 560 33.39 6.74 -10.53
C THR A 560 32.72 5.81 -11.52
N ALA A 561 33.30 5.66 -12.71
CA ALA A 561 32.76 4.74 -13.71
C ALA A 561 32.76 3.29 -13.19
N PRO A 562 31.78 2.46 -13.60
CA PRO A 562 31.74 1.06 -13.21
C PRO A 562 33.04 0.33 -13.49
N LYS A 563 33.33 -0.72 -12.70
CA LYS A 563 34.46 -1.61 -12.95
C LYS A 563 34.35 -2.28 -14.31
N SER A 564 35.46 -2.86 -14.77
CA SER A 564 35.50 -3.62 -16.02
C SER A 564 34.52 -4.78 -15.94
N ALA A 565 33.85 -5.13 -17.05
CA ALA A 565 32.94 -6.29 -17.09
C ALA A 565 33.61 -7.65 -16.77
N SER A 566 34.95 -7.69 -16.77
CA SER A 566 35.74 -8.85 -16.33
C SER A 566 36.04 -8.88 -14.82
N ASP A 567 35.82 -7.77 -14.12
CA ASP A 567 35.98 -7.69 -12.67
C ASP A 567 34.71 -8.20 -12.00
N LYS A 568 34.84 -9.34 -11.34
CA LYS A 568 33.72 -10.02 -10.67
C LYS A 568 33.49 -9.51 -9.26
N ASN A 569 34.41 -8.73 -8.69
CA ASN A 569 34.37 -8.32 -7.30
C ASN A 569 33.77 -6.93 -7.15
N PHE A 570 32.73 -6.79 -6.35
CA PHE A 570 32.11 -5.50 -6.08
C PHE A 570 31.45 -5.42 -4.71
N SER A 571 31.31 -4.20 -4.18
CA SER A 571 30.72 -3.95 -2.86
C SER A 571 29.51 -3.03 -2.96
N VAL A 572 28.48 -3.37 -2.19
CA VAL A 572 27.18 -2.70 -2.14
C VAL A 572 26.93 -2.18 -0.73
N ILE A 573 26.49 -0.94 -0.61
CA ILE A 573 25.79 -0.48 0.59
C ILE A 573 24.30 -0.75 0.39
N PHE A 574 23.73 -1.63 1.20
CA PHE A 574 22.32 -1.94 1.21
C PHE A 574 21.64 -1.28 2.42
N TYR A 575 20.56 -0.55 2.16
CA TYR A 575 19.76 0.11 3.19
C TYR A 575 18.28 0.03 2.81
N SER A 576 17.41 0.42 3.73
CA SER A 576 15.97 0.26 3.57
C SER A 576 15.20 1.36 4.30
N ASP A 577 14.00 1.65 3.80
CA ASP A 577 12.97 2.43 4.49
C ASP A 577 13.44 3.78 5.08
N PRO A 578 14.13 4.65 4.32
CA PRO A 578 14.54 5.96 4.81
C PRO A 578 13.36 6.95 4.96
N GLN A 579 12.14 6.55 4.58
CA GLN A 579 10.94 7.39 4.52
C GLN A 579 10.81 8.37 5.67
N SER A 580 10.53 9.63 5.32
CA SER A 580 10.34 10.73 6.25
C SER A 580 9.59 11.89 5.57
N GLU A 581 9.17 12.89 6.36
CA GLU A 581 8.33 14.00 5.88
C GLU A 581 9.10 15.32 5.75
N SER A 582 10.32 15.41 6.32
CA SER A 582 11.07 16.67 6.44
C SER A 582 12.58 16.46 6.36
N VAL A 583 13.32 17.52 6.03
CA VAL A 583 14.79 17.53 5.98
C VAL A 583 15.38 17.06 7.32
N GLU A 584 14.83 17.53 8.44
CA GLU A 584 15.28 17.15 9.78
C GLU A 584 15.16 15.63 10.01
N ASN A 585 14.02 15.05 9.62
CA ASN A 585 13.77 13.62 9.80
C ASN A 585 14.66 12.77 8.88
N TYR A 586 14.96 13.22 7.66
CA TYR A 586 15.86 12.52 6.74
C TYR A 586 17.33 12.51 7.19
N MET A 587 17.72 13.29 8.19
CA MET A 587 19.11 13.29 8.67
C MET A 587 19.56 11.92 9.21
N SER A 588 18.65 11.08 9.68
CA SER A 588 18.96 9.69 10.09
C SER A 588 19.55 8.86 8.95
N PHE A 589 19.02 9.00 7.73
CA PHE A 589 19.62 8.42 6.53
C PHE A 589 21.06 8.92 6.35
N LYS A 590 21.26 10.25 6.35
CA LYS A 590 22.57 10.85 6.12
C LYS A 590 23.60 10.32 7.12
N TYR A 591 23.27 10.32 8.40
CA TYR A 591 24.19 9.86 9.43
C TYR A 591 24.50 8.37 9.32
N SER A 592 23.50 7.54 8.98
CA SER A 592 23.70 6.10 8.76
C SER A 592 24.61 5.82 7.57
N ILE A 593 24.34 6.46 6.43
CA ILE A 593 25.15 6.29 5.20
C ILE A 593 26.55 6.88 5.35
N ASP A 594 26.73 7.97 6.09
CA ASP A 594 28.08 8.50 6.40
C ASP A 594 28.91 7.48 7.20
N GLN A 595 28.29 6.67 8.08
CA GLN A 595 29.01 5.58 8.75
C GLN A 595 29.27 4.39 7.82
N ALA A 596 28.29 4.03 6.98
CA ALA A 596 28.47 3.00 5.97
C ALA A 596 29.66 3.33 5.04
N LEU A 597 29.80 4.59 4.65
CA LEU A 597 30.93 5.08 3.84
C LEU A 597 32.26 5.12 4.60
N LYS A 598 32.30 5.12 5.93
CA LYS A 598 33.57 4.93 6.66
C LYS A 598 34.03 3.47 6.61
N ILE A 599 33.07 2.54 6.58
CA ILE A 599 33.33 1.09 6.51
C ILE A 599 33.64 0.68 5.06
N CYS A 600 32.87 1.19 4.10
CA CYS A 600 33.01 0.98 2.67
C CYS A 600 33.20 2.33 1.96
N PRO A 601 34.43 2.88 1.89
CA PRO A 601 34.68 4.25 1.40
C PRO A 601 34.49 4.48 -0.10
N ASN A 602 34.33 3.42 -0.89
CA ASN A 602 34.07 3.50 -2.33
C ASN A 602 33.13 2.36 -2.75
N PRO A 603 31.85 2.40 -2.37
CA PRO A 603 30.90 1.38 -2.81
C PRO A 603 30.76 1.45 -4.32
N ASP A 604 30.62 0.29 -4.96
CA ASP A 604 30.34 0.22 -6.39
C ASP A 604 28.87 0.57 -6.68
N LEU A 605 27.98 0.24 -5.73
CA LEU A 605 26.54 0.48 -5.80
C LEU A 605 25.97 0.88 -4.43
N MET A 606 24.93 1.70 -4.45
CA MET A 606 24.00 1.87 -3.33
C MET A 606 22.67 1.21 -3.72
N ILE A 607 22.10 0.40 -2.82
CA ILE A 607 20.84 -0.29 -3.07
C ILE A 607 19.87 0.00 -1.92
N SER A 608 18.72 0.56 -2.26
CA SER A 608 17.58 0.82 -1.36
C SER A 608 16.48 -0.20 -1.59
N ALA A 609 15.88 -0.73 -0.52
CA ALA A 609 14.70 -1.60 -0.65
C ALA A 609 13.36 -0.84 -0.75
N GLY A 610 13.38 0.48 -0.99
CA GLY A 610 12.20 1.30 -1.22
C GLY A 610 11.73 2.10 0.00
N ASP A 611 10.54 2.69 -0.09
CA ASP A 611 10.00 3.66 0.86
C ASP A 611 10.96 4.85 1.05
N THR A 612 11.16 5.57 -0.05
CA THR A 612 11.99 6.77 -0.13
C THR A 612 11.29 7.97 0.51
N THR A 613 9.98 8.13 0.30
CA THR A 613 9.18 9.20 0.94
C THR A 613 8.09 8.63 1.83
N GLN A 614 7.47 9.47 2.67
CA GLN A 614 6.35 9.04 3.52
C GLN A 614 5.02 9.08 2.76
N ASN A 615 4.88 9.97 1.79
CA ASN A 615 3.73 10.10 0.92
C ASN A 615 4.23 10.40 -0.51
N GLY A 616 4.21 9.37 -1.37
CA GLY A 616 4.75 9.41 -2.74
C GLY A 616 4.18 10.52 -3.62
N TYR A 617 2.95 10.95 -3.35
CA TYR A 617 2.30 12.04 -4.06
C TYR A 617 2.78 13.46 -3.69
N LYS A 618 3.42 13.65 -2.53
CA LYS A 618 3.79 15.00 -2.04
C LYS A 618 5.13 15.44 -2.60
N SER A 619 5.12 16.41 -3.52
CA SER A 619 6.36 16.97 -4.06
C SER A 619 7.29 17.54 -2.98
N THR A 620 6.76 18.12 -1.90
CA THR A 620 7.54 18.71 -0.81
C THR A 620 8.35 17.67 -0.03
N GLU A 621 7.85 16.45 0.12
CA GLU A 621 8.59 15.36 0.77
C GLU A 621 9.71 14.84 -0.13
N TRP A 622 9.48 14.78 -1.45
CA TRP A 622 10.54 14.49 -2.42
C TRP A 622 11.63 15.56 -2.43
N GLU A 623 11.26 16.85 -2.35
CA GLU A 623 12.21 17.95 -2.22
C GLU A 623 13.05 17.79 -0.95
N ALA A 624 12.43 17.56 0.20
CA ALA A 624 13.14 17.31 1.46
C ALA A 624 14.05 16.07 1.42
N CYS A 625 13.62 15.00 0.74
CA CYS A 625 14.43 13.82 0.50
C CYS A 625 15.69 14.18 -0.30
N PHE A 626 15.56 14.91 -1.42
CA PHE A 626 16.68 15.25 -2.28
C PHE A 626 17.61 16.32 -1.69
N ASP A 627 17.11 17.18 -0.79
CA ASP A 627 17.95 18.09 0.00
C ASP A 627 18.97 17.33 0.87
N VAL A 628 18.65 16.11 1.30
CA VAL A 628 19.52 15.28 2.15
C VAL A 628 20.24 14.19 1.36
N MET A 629 19.54 13.51 0.45
CA MET A 629 20.03 12.32 -0.26
C MET A 629 20.62 12.63 -1.64
N GLY A 630 20.28 13.78 -2.24
CA GLY A 630 20.56 14.09 -3.64
C GLY A 630 22.04 14.04 -4.01
N ASP A 631 22.93 14.45 -3.10
CA ASP A 631 24.37 14.38 -3.35
C ASP A 631 24.93 12.95 -3.38
N TYR A 632 24.30 12.01 -2.66
CA TYR A 632 24.65 10.59 -2.77
C TYR A 632 24.16 10.01 -4.09
N TYR A 633 22.91 10.30 -4.47
CA TYR A 633 22.30 9.85 -5.73
C TYR A 633 22.98 10.43 -6.98
N ALA A 634 23.56 11.61 -6.87
CA ALA A 634 24.32 12.24 -7.95
C ALA A 634 25.80 11.81 -7.98
N LYS A 635 26.24 10.93 -7.06
CA LYS A 635 27.64 10.49 -6.97
C LYS A 635 27.80 8.99 -7.15
N TYR A 636 26.96 8.21 -6.50
CA TYR A 636 27.01 6.74 -6.51
C TYR A 636 25.87 6.20 -7.38
N PRO A 637 26.12 5.17 -8.22
CA PRO A 637 25.04 4.48 -8.90
C PRO A 637 24.11 3.85 -7.86
N THR A 638 22.86 4.30 -7.83
CA THR A 638 21.85 3.88 -6.87
C THR A 638 20.73 3.12 -7.58
N VAL A 639 20.26 2.05 -6.94
CA VAL A 639 19.02 1.36 -7.31
C VAL A 639 18.09 1.43 -6.12
N THR A 640 16.82 1.75 -6.37
CA THR A 640 15.77 1.70 -5.36
C THR A 640 14.58 0.91 -5.87
N VAL A 641 13.89 0.23 -4.97
CA VAL A 641 12.61 -0.41 -5.25
C VAL A 641 11.49 0.60 -4.98
N ALA A 642 10.34 0.46 -5.65
CA ALA A 642 9.15 1.23 -5.31
C ALA A 642 8.39 0.52 -4.17
N GLY A 643 8.10 1.23 -3.08
CA GLY A 643 7.39 0.73 -1.91
C GLY A 643 5.96 1.23 -1.79
N ASN A 644 5.27 0.84 -0.71
CA ASN A 644 3.86 1.20 -0.52
C ASN A 644 3.71 2.70 -0.25
N HIS A 645 4.74 3.36 0.28
CA HIS A 645 4.70 4.81 0.46
C HIS A 645 4.91 5.57 -0.85
N GLU A 646 5.64 5.02 -1.83
CA GLU A 646 5.70 5.60 -3.18
C GLU A 646 4.34 5.51 -3.91
N MET A 647 3.57 4.46 -3.65
CA MET A 647 2.22 4.28 -4.23
C MET A 647 1.18 5.20 -3.59
N LYS A 648 1.39 5.56 -2.31
CA LYS A 648 0.42 6.34 -1.53
C LYS A 648 0.12 7.66 -2.23
N GLY A 649 -1.15 7.84 -2.63
CA GLY A 649 -1.64 9.00 -3.38
C GLY A 649 -1.14 9.12 -4.83
N ASP A 650 -0.16 8.31 -5.23
CA ASP A 650 0.45 8.27 -6.56
C ASP A 650 0.39 6.82 -7.09
N TRP A 651 -0.82 6.37 -7.38
CA TRP A 651 -1.14 4.97 -7.72
C TRP A 651 -0.40 4.42 -8.95
N ASN A 652 0.20 5.30 -9.76
CA ASN A 652 0.95 4.95 -10.97
C ASN A 652 2.46 5.24 -10.82
N PHE A 653 2.93 5.56 -9.61
CA PHE A 653 4.33 5.81 -9.30
C PHE A 653 4.97 6.90 -10.18
N VAL A 654 4.20 7.94 -10.53
CA VAL A 654 4.65 9.03 -11.41
C VAL A 654 5.89 9.69 -10.82
N SER A 655 5.83 10.08 -9.55
CA SER A 655 6.87 10.81 -8.85
C SER A 655 8.16 9.99 -8.73
N PHE A 656 8.03 8.69 -8.47
CA PHE A 656 9.15 7.76 -8.44
C PHE A 656 9.78 7.62 -9.84
N ALA A 657 8.97 7.33 -10.86
CA ALA A 657 9.44 7.10 -12.23
C ALA A 657 10.11 8.34 -12.85
N GLN A 658 9.72 9.55 -12.45
CA GLN A 658 10.39 10.80 -12.86
C GLN A 658 11.85 10.88 -12.38
N ARG A 659 12.13 10.35 -11.18
CA ARG A 659 13.42 10.51 -10.51
C ARG A 659 14.36 9.36 -10.77
N PHE A 660 13.86 8.15 -10.93
CA PHE A 660 14.69 6.96 -11.11
C PHE A 660 14.58 6.45 -12.55
N ASN A 661 15.66 6.60 -13.31
CA ASN A 661 15.76 6.11 -14.69
C ASN A 661 16.04 4.60 -14.70
N MET A 662 15.02 3.81 -14.32
CA MET A 662 15.06 2.34 -14.35
C MET A 662 15.10 1.83 -15.80
N SER A 663 15.64 0.63 -16.02
CA SER A 663 15.66 0.01 -17.37
C SER A 663 14.27 -0.31 -17.91
N GLY A 664 13.29 -0.42 -17.03
CA GLY A 664 11.93 -0.81 -17.34
C GLY A 664 11.74 -2.33 -17.45
N ALA A 665 10.47 -2.74 -17.48
CA ALA A 665 9.99 -4.07 -17.79
C ALA A 665 9.04 -4.06 -19.01
N ASN A 666 8.53 -5.23 -19.38
CA ASN A 666 7.52 -5.37 -20.45
C ASN A 666 6.48 -6.42 -20.05
N THR A 667 5.73 -6.11 -19.00
CA THR A 667 4.69 -6.99 -18.43
C THR A 667 3.33 -6.77 -19.09
N GLY A 668 3.18 -5.69 -19.85
CA GLY A 668 1.90 -5.22 -20.40
C GLY A 668 1.16 -4.25 -19.48
N TYR A 669 1.82 -3.79 -18.40
CA TYR A 669 1.32 -2.75 -17.49
C TYR A 669 2.33 -1.59 -17.43
N PRO A 670 2.30 -0.67 -18.41
CA PRO A 670 3.33 0.37 -18.58
C PRO A 670 3.55 1.26 -17.34
N GLN A 671 2.52 1.45 -16.53
CA GLN A 671 2.63 2.23 -15.29
C GLN A 671 3.58 1.59 -14.27
N PHE A 672 3.52 0.26 -14.10
CA PHE A 672 4.39 -0.49 -13.19
C PHE A 672 5.72 -0.83 -13.85
N ASP A 673 5.73 -1.08 -15.16
CA ASP A 673 6.93 -1.39 -15.92
C ASP A 673 8.03 -0.33 -15.75
N ARG A 674 7.68 0.95 -15.53
CA ARG A 674 8.66 2.05 -15.31
C ARG A 674 9.32 2.04 -13.92
N THR A 675 8.76 1.30 -12.97
CA THR A 675 9.30 1.14 -11.61
C THR A 675 10.23 -0.07 -11.48
N MET A 676 10.18 -0.95 -12.48
CA MET A 676 10.90 -2.21 -12.53
C MET A 676 12.16 -2.11 -13.40
N GLY A 677 13.05 -3.08 -13.28
CA GLY A 677 14.22 -3.15 -14.15
C GLY A 677 15.17 -4.28 -13.81
N TYR A 678 16.28 -4.33 -14.53
CA TYR A 678 17.37 -5.27 -14.23
C TYR A 678 18.71 -4.67 -14.63
N PHE A 679 19.78 -5.18 -14.02
CA PHE A 679 21.14 -4.86 -14.41
C PHE A 679 22.09 -5.99 -14.07
N GLU A 680 23.19 -6.06 -14.83
CA GLU A 680 24.31 -6.96 -14.56
C GLU A 680 25.49 -6.17 -14.01
N TYR A 681 26.08 -6.67 -12.92
CA TYR A 681 27.31 -6.13 -12.35
C TYR A 681 28.19 -7.28 -11.84
N GLY A 682 29.45 -7.31 -12.25
CA GLY A 682 30.33 -8.45 -12.00
C GLY A 682 29.77 -9.74 -12.60
N ASP A 683 29.65 -10.77 -11.75
CA ASP A 683 29.05 -12.05 -12.09
C ASP A 683 27.61 -12.21 -11.55
N ALA A 684 26.93 -11.09 -11.32
CA ALA A 684 25.58 -11.03 -10.77
C ALA A 684 24.60 -10.39 -11.74
N ILE A 685 23.36 -10.89 -11.75
CA ILE A 685 22.19 -10.23 -12.31
C ILE A 685 21.21 -9.86 -11.20
N PHE A 686 20.78 -8.61 -11.20
CA PHE A 686 19.78 -8.07 -10.29
C PHE A 686 18.49 -7.83 -11.06
N VAL A 687 17.36 -8.28 -10.52
CA VAL A 687 16.01 -8.03 -11.06
C VAL A 687 15.16 -7.34 -10.00
N ILE A 688 14.61 -6.18 -10.36
CA ILE A 688 13.79 -5.34 -9.50
C ILE A 688 12.34 -5.46 -9.94
N LEU A 689 11.48 -5.90 -9.01
CA LEU A 689 10.05 -6.10 -9.21
C LEU A 689 9.24 -5.09 -8.39
N ASN A 690 7.95 -4.93 -8.71
CA ASN A 690 7.05 -4.06 -7.98
C ASN A 690 5.94 -4.89 -7.31
N GLY A 691 6.01 -5.03 -5.97
CA GLY A 691 4.97 -5.73 -5.20
C GLY A 691 3.69 -4.91 -4.98
N GLU A 692 3.75 -3.61 -5.28
CA GLU A 692 2.74 -2.60 -4.96
C GLU A 692 1.98 -2.22 -6.23
N VAL A 693 0.95 -3.01 -6.55
CA VAL A 693 0.23 -2.90 -7.83
C VAL A 693 -1.26 -2.68 -7.63
N THR A 694 -1.85 -1.92 -8.56
CA THR A 694 -3.27 -1.59 -8.60
C THR A 694 -3.91 -1.92 -9.97
N PRO A 695 -5.24 -2.12 -10.02
CA PRO A 695 -6.16 -2.29 -8.89
C PRO A 695 -5.96 -3.63 -8.17
N ALA A 696 -6.32 -3.71 -6.89
CA ALA A 696 -6.03 -4.85 -6.02
C ALA A 696 -6.61 -6.18 -6.53
N ASP A 697 -7.78 -6.15 -7.19
CA ASP A 697 -8.42 -7.33 -7.79
C ASP A 697 -7.60 -7.96 -8.94
N LYS A 698 -6.69 -7.20 -9.55
CA LYS A 698 -5.77 -7.66 -10.60
C LYS A 698 -4.38 -8.03 -10.08
N LYS A 699 -4.09 -7.84 -8.79
CA LYS A 699 -2.75 -8.06 -8.21
C LYS A 699 -2.19 -9.43 -8.58
N ALA A 700 -2.95 -10.51 -8.42
CA ALA A 700 -2.48 -11.86 -8.77
C ALA A 700 -2.11 -12.04 -10.25
N GLU A 701 -2.84 -11.43 -11.18
CA GLU A 701 -2.51 -11.46 -12.62
C GLU A 701 -1.23 -10.67 -12.89
N ILE A 702 -1.12 -9.47 -12.32
CA ILE A 702 0.02 -8.57 -12.51
C ILE A 702 1.28 -9.23 -11.94
N MET A 703 1.26 -9.67 -10.68
CA MET A 703 2.40 -10.35 -10.03
C MET A 703 2.87 -11.56 -10.83
N LYS A 704 1.95 -12.34 -11.40
CA LYS A 704 2.31 -13.48 -12.26
C LYS A 704 3.06 -13.04 -13.52
N LYS A 705 2.63 -11.95 -14.18
CA LYS A 705 3.34 -11.42 -15.36
C LYS A 705 4.71 -10.84 -14.99
N GLU A 706 4.83 -10.20 -13.83
CA GLU A 706 6.11 -9.74 -13.31
C GLU A 706 7.09 -10.90 -13.08
N LEU A 707 6.63 -12.00 -12.49
CA LEU A 707 7.46 -13.18 -12.27
C LEU A 707 7.82 -13.93 -13.57
N GLN A 708 6.90 -13.97 -14.54
CA GLN A 708 7.20 -14.47 -15.89
C GLN A 708 8.30 -13.64 -16.57
N TRP A 709 8.20 -12.32 -16.46
CA TRP A 709 9.22 -11.41 -16.96
C TRP A 709 10.56 -11.59 -16.21
N CYS A 710 10.53 -11.67 -14.87
CA CYS A 710 11.69 -11.94 -14.03
C CYS A 710 12.42 -13.20 -14.47
N LYS A 711 11.69 -14.32 -14.61
CA LYS A 711 12.23 -15.58 -15.09
C LYS A 711 12.90 -15.42 -16.45
N SER A 712 12.26 -14.72 -17.39
CA SER A 712 12.81 -14.50 -18.73
C SER A 712 14.13 -13.74 -18.71
N VAL A 713 14.27 -12.75 -17.81
CA VAL A 713 15.49 -11.97 -17.61
C VAL A 713 16.60 -12.84 -17.01
N LEU A 714 16.27 -13.59 -15.96
CA LEU A 714 17.22 -14.49 -15.28
C LEU A 714 17.70 -15.63 -16.20
N ASP A 715 16.83 -16.19 -17.03
CA ASP A 715 17.17 -17.27 -17.97
C ASP A 715 18.00 -16.78 -19.17
N ALA A 716 17.84 -15.51 -19.56
CA ALA A 716 18.61 -14.90 -20.63
C ALA A 716 20.04 -14.51 -20.21
N SER A 717 20.32 -14.46 -18.91
CA SER A 717 21.63 -14.07 -18.38
C SER A 717 22.53 -15.26 -18.12
N ASP A 718 23.82 -15.10 -18.45
CA ASP A 718 24.88 -16.07 -18.18
C ASP A 718 25.53 -15.87 -16.79
N LYS A 719 25.09 -14.85 -16.04
CA LYS A 719 25.63 -14.51 -14.74
C LYS A 719 25.40 -15.62 -13.72
N LYS A 720 26.40 -15.81 -12.86
CA LYS A 720 26.43 -16.81 -11.80
C LYS A 720 25.36 -16.53 -10.74
N TRP A 721 25.39 -15.34 -10.16
CA TRP A 721 24.54 -14.95 -9.04
C TRP A 721 23.22 -14.35 -9.53
N ARG A 722 22.11 -14.83 -8.98
CA ARG A 722 20.76 -14.32 -9.26
C ARG A 722 20.21 -13.61 -8.04
N ILE A 723 19.97 -12.31 -8.17
CA ILE A 723 19.43 -11.45 -7.10
C ILE A 723 18.07 -10.92 -7.54
N VAL A 724 17.08 -11.05 -6.67
CA VAL A 724 15.73 -10.49 -6.89
C VAL A 724 15.39 -9.52 -5.77
N MET A 725 14.67 -8.46 -6.10
CA MET A 725 14.34 -7.38 -5.18
C MET A 725 12.87 -7.00 -5.27
N THR A 726 12.25 -6.80 -4.11
CA THR A 726 10.91 -6.24 -3.92
C THR A 726 10.91 -5.36 -2.68
N HIS A 727 9.86 -4.56 -2.48
CA HIS A 727 9.74 -3.80 -1.24
C HIS A 727 9.29 -4.70 -0.08
N ALA A 728 8.10 -5.31 -0.16
CA ALA A 728 7.66 -6.35 0.79
C ALA A 728 8.19 -7.73 0.39
N GLY A 729 8.71 -8.49 1.35
CA GLY A 729 9.31 -9.82 1.14
C GLY A 729 8.49 -10.99 1.71
N PRO A 730 8.74 -12.25 1.29
CA PRO A 730 7.93 -13.41 1.69
C PRO A 730 8.27 -13.98 3.08
N TYR A 731 9.39 -13.56 3.69
CA TYR A 731 9.88 -14.06 4.99
C TYR A 731 10.21 -12.91 5.92
N THR A 732 9.15 -12.31 6.44
CA THR A 732 9.10 -11.07 7.24
C THR A 732 8.38 -11.34 8.56
N SER A 733 8.15 -10.30 9.36
CA SER A 733 7.64 -10.39 10.72
C SER A 733 6.37 -9.59 10.96
N ASN A 734 6.32 -8.33 10.57
CA ASN A 734 5.27 -7.42 10.99
C ASN A 734 4.02 -7.46 10.10
N HIS A 735 4.18 -7.61 8.78
CA HIS A 735 3.07 -7.99 7.90
C HIS A 735 2.82 -9.51 7.90
N ASP A 736 1.62 -9.95 7.51
CA ASP A 736 1.35 -11.39 7.37
C ASP A 736 2.18 -11.93 6.19
N PRO A 737 3.14 -12.85 6.44
CA PRO A 737 3.98 -13.37 5.36
C PRO A 737 3.16 -14.09 4.29
N LEU A 738 1.95 -14.60 4.61
CA LEU A 738 1.07 -15.25 3.65
C LEU A 738 0.65 -14.33 2.50
N ASP A 739 0.47 -13.04 2.76
CA ASP A 739 0.02 -12.06 1.77
C ASP A 739 1.05 -11.83 0.65
N VAL A 740 2.30 -12.18 0.90
CA VAL A 740 3.42 -12.02 -0.04
C VAL A 740 3.91 -13.37 -0.55
N ARG A 741 4.03 -14.35 0.35
CA ARG A 741 4.59 -15.68 0.07
C ARG A 741 3.82 -16.45 -1.01
N ASP A 742 2.50 -16.28 -1.08
CA ASP A 742 1.66 -16.93 -2.09
C ASP A 742 2.08 -16.55 -3.52
N TYR A 743 2.57 -15.33 -3.73
CA TYR A 743 3.04 -14.89 -5.05
C TYR A 743 4.43 -15.44 -5.38
N TYR A 744 5.37 -15.39 -4.43
CA TYR A 744 6.79 -15.63 -4.72
C TYR A 744 7.26 -17.08 -4.50
N ILE A 745 6.54 -17.88 -3.71
CA ILE A 745 7.03 -19.20 -3.25
C ILE A 745 6.18 -20.36 -3.77
N ASN A 746 4.87 -20.17 -3.91
CA ASN A 746 3.95 -21.29 -4.12
C ASN A 746 3.79 -21.74 -5.58
N ASP A 747 4.27 -20.96 -6.56
CA ASP A 747 4.24 -21.35 -7.97
C ASP A 747 5.41 -22.30 -8.33
N SER A 748 5.09 -23.47 -8.88
CA SER A 748 6.11 -24.50 -9.20
C SER A 748 7.07 -24.12 -10.33
N GLU A 749 6.71 -23.15 -11.17
CA GLU A 749 7.50 -22.71 -12.33
C GLU A 749 8.16 -21.34 -12.08
N TYR A 750 7.45 -20.46 -11.37
CA TYR A 750 7.82 -19.05 -11.20
C TYR A 750 8.19 -18.67 -9.76
N SER A 751 8.31 -19.63 -8.84
CA SER A 751 8.84 -19.35 -7.50
C SER A 751 10.32 -18.96 -7.54
N LEU A 752 10.74 -18.21 -6.52
CA LEU A 752 12.15 -17.81 -6.36
C LEU A 752 13.10 -19.01 -6.34
N ASP A 753 12.69 -20.11 -5.70
CA ASP A 753 13.46 -21.36 -5.68
C ASP A 753 13.54 -22.02 -7.06
N ALA A 754 12.43 -22.07 -7.82
CA ALA A 754 12.40 -22.61 -9.17
C ALA A 754 13.25 -21.78 -10.15
N MET A 755 13.35 -20.47 -9.90
CA MET A 755 14.21 -19.55 -10.64
C MET A 755 15.68 -19.58 -10.17
N GLY A 756 16.00 -20.33 -9.12
CA GLY A 756 17.36 -20.45 -8.59
C GLY A 756 17.93 -19.11 -8.12
N VAL A 757 17.13 -18.33 -7.41
CA VAL A 757 17.55 -17.06 -6.80
C VAL A 757 18.46 -17.35 -5.61
N ASP A 758 19.63 -16.70 -5.56
CA ASP A 758 20.60 -16.89 -4.48
C ASP A 758 20.31 -15.96 -3.30
N LEU A 759 20.00 -14.70 -3.61
CA LEU A 759 19.75 -13.64 -2.64
C LEU A 759 18.50 -12.85 -3.03
N PHE A 760 17.62 -12.66 -2.06
CA PHE A 760 16.44 -11.82 -2.16
C PHE A 760 16.56 -10.64 -1.19
N LEU A 761 16.39 -9.41 -1.67
CA LEU A 761 16.51 -8.19 -0.87
C LEU A 761 15.15 -7.49 -0.75
N ASN A 762 14.77 -7.10 0.47
CA ASN A 762 13.52 -6.40 0.75
C ASN A 762 13.62 -5.42 1.94
N GLY A 763 12.56 -4.63 2.12
CA GLY A 763 12.36 -3.64 3.18
C GLY A 763 11.01 -3.82 3.87
N HIS A 764 10.25 -2.72 4.01
CA HIS A 764 8.87 -2.63 4.52
C HIS A 764 8.72 -2.83 6.02
N ASP A 765 9.47 -3.78 6.56
CA ASP A 765 9.23 -4.34 7.88
C ASP A 765 10.04 -3.63 9.00
N HIS A 766 10.84 -2.62 8.66
CA HIS A 766 11.59 -1.74 9.57
C HIS A 766 12.39 -2.48 10.65
N ILE A 767 12.83 -3.70 10.32
CA ILE A 767 13.53 -4.66 11.17
C ILE A 767 14.52 -5.44 10.30
N TYR A 768 15.69 -5.76 10.84
CA TYR A 768 16.62 -6.61 10.12
C TYR A 768 16.27 -8.08 10.34
N ILE A 769 16.04 -8.83 9.25
CA ILE A 769 15.78 -10.27 9.29
C ILE A 769 16.56 -10.94 8.18
N ARG A 770 17.26 -12.03 8.53
CA ARG A 770 17.85 -12.96 7.58
C ARG A 770 17.20 -14.33 7.71
N SER A 771 16.79 -14.92 6.59
CA SER A 771 16.24 -16.27 6.51
C SER A 771 16.87 -17.03 5.35
N THR A 772 17.02 -18.35 5.45
CA THR A 772 17.37 -19.21 4.31
C THR A 772 16.34 -20.32 4.19
N VAL A 773 15.64 -20.36 3.06
CA VAL A 773 14.46 -21.20 2.88
C VAL A 773 14.50 -21.90 1.52
N LYS A 774 13.98 -23.14 1.48
CA LYS A 774 13.73 -23.89 0.25
C LYS A 774 12.40 -24.62 0.36
N ASN A 775 11.50 -24.39 -0.58
CA ASN A 775 10.13 -24.92 -0.59
C ASN A 775 9.40 -24.65 0.73
N ASP A 776 9.50 -23.42 1.23
CA ASP A 776 8.91 -22.98 2.50
C ASP A 776 9.42 -23.71 3.76
N ILE A 777 10.60 -24.33 3.66
CA ILE A 777 11.26 -25.01 4.76
C ILE A 777 12.62 -24.35 5.02
N LYS A 778 12.86 -23.96 6.27
CA LYS A 778 14.17 -23.46 6.70
C LYS A 778 15.27 -24.49 6.41
N VAL A 779 16.35 -24.02 5.80
CA VAL A 779 17.53 -24.82 5.45
C VAL A 779 18.80 -24.03 5.80
N ASN A 780 19.98 -24.65 5.72
CA ASN A 780 21.23 -23.91 5.94
C ASN A 780 21.46 -22.92 4.79
N THR A 781 22.13 -21.79 5.08
CA THR A 781 22.64 -20.88 4.04
C THR A 781 23.40 -21.64 2.95
N GLY A 782 23.06 -21.36 1.69
CA GLY A 782 23.54 -22.07 0.49
C GLY A 782 22.72 -23.29 0.07
N ASP A 783 21.83 -23.82 0.92
CA ASP A 783 20.96 -24.96 0.58
C ASP A 783 19.57 -24.52 0.05
N GLY A 784 19.25 -23.23 0.16
CA GLY A 784 18.04 -22.56 -0.37
C GLY A 784 18.30 -21.07 -0.66
N THR A 785 17.26 -20.36 -1.10
CA THR A 785 17.32 -18.90 -1.31
C THR A 785 17.54 -18.20 0.04
N THR A 786 18.48 -17.25 0.10
CA THR A 786 18.65 -16.38 1.28
C THR A 786 17.86 -15.09 1.10
N TYR A 787 17.07 -14.73 2.11
CA TYR A 787 16.22 -13.54 2.15
C TYR A 787 16.78 -12.57 3.18
N LEU A 788 16.85 -11.28 2.81
CA LEU A 788 17.36 -10.21 3.65
C LEU A 788 16.37 -9.04 3.68
N THR A 789 15.69 -8.89 4.82
CA THR A 789 14.97 -7.66 5.16
C THR A 789 15.97 -6.67 5.77
N GLY A 790 16.12 -5.50 5.16
CA GLY A 790 17.27 -4.61 5.39
C GLY A 790 17.30 -3.84 6.71
N GLY A 791 16.24 -3.90 7.52
CA GLY A 791 16.07 -2.98 8.65
C GLY A 791 15.47 -1.65 8.22
N THR A 792 15.93 -0.56 8.83
CA THR A 792 15.60 0.80 8.41
C THR A 792 16.77 1.74 8.69
N VAL A 793 16.98 2.72 7.83
CA VAL A 793 17.82 3.89 8.12
C VAL A 793 17.00 5.15 8.45
N GLY A 794 15.67 5.02 8.44
CA GLY A 794 14.72 6.05 8.83
C GLY A 794 14.47 6.09 10.34
N ASN A 795 13.27 6.53 10.71
CA ASN A 795 12.87 6.82 12.11
C ASN A 795 11.65 6.00 12.57
N LYS A 796 11.34 4.92 11.87
CA LYS A 796 10.24 4.00 12.20
C LYS A 796 10.84 2.62 12.45
N PHE A 797 10.29 1.90 13.43
CA PHE A 797 10.83 0.61 13.89
C PHE A 797 9.68 -0.31 14.24
N TYR A 798 9.88 -1.61 13.99
CA TYR A 798 8.90 -2.65 14.30
C TYR A 798 9.53 -3.77 15.13
N GLU A 799 8.72 -4.34 16.02
CA GLU A 799 9.12 -5.48 16.84
C GLU A 799 9.09 -6.80 16.05
N TYR A 800 9.97 -7.73 16.43
CA TYR A 800 9.94 -9.09 15.92
C TYR A 800 8.76 -9.87 16.52
N ILE A 801 8.06 -10.66 15.69
CA ILE A 801 6.91 -11.48 16.06
C ILE A 801 7.28 -12.97 15.90
N PRO A 802 7.75 -13.64 16.98
CA PRO A 802 8.24 -15.03 16.90
C PRO A 802 7.23 -16.01 16.31
N ALA A 803 5.94 -15.84 16.64
CA ALA A 803 4.86 -16.70 16.16
C ALA A 803 4.69 -16.70 14.64
N ARG A 804 5.14 -15.64 13.95
CA ARG A 804 5.07 -15.50 12.49
C ARG A 804 6.38 -15.90 11.81
N SER A 805 7.51 -15.76 12.47
CA SER A 805 8.82 -15.69 11.78
C SER A 805 9.84 -16.74 12.21
N ASP A 806 9.74 -17.28 13.44
CA ASP A 806 10.75 -18.20 14.01
C ASP A 806 11.02 -19.42 13.13
N TYR A 807 9.99 -19.85 12.37
CA TYR A 807 10.08 -21.04 11.54
C TYR A 807 11.05 -20.92 10.37
N SER A 808 11.32 -19.69 9.89
CA SER A 808 12.20 -19.41 8.75
C SER A 808 13.46 -18.63 9.13
N THR A 809 13.41 -17.81 10.18
CA THR A 809 14.47 -16.85 10.52
C THR A 809 15.76 -17.53 10.99
N ASP A 810 16.88 -17.15 10.37
CA ASP A 810 18.24 -17.48 10.80
C ASP A 810 18.75 -16.50 11.86
N PHE A 811 18.51 -15.20 11.65
CA PHE A 811 18.92 -14.11 12.54
C PHE A 811 17.98 -12.91 12.39
N TYR A 812 17.78 -12.15 13.46
CA TYR A 812 17.09 -10.85 13.40
C TYR A 812 17.66 -9.86 14.44
N THR A 813 17.40 -8.57 14.24
CA THR A 813 17.53 -7.55 15.30
C THR A 813 16.45 -6.48 15.15
N ASP A 814 15.83 -6.12 16.27
CA ASP A 814 14.58 -5.34 16.37
C ASP A 814 14.61 -4.28 17.48
N GLU A 815 15.80 -3.82 17.86
CA GLU A 815 15.93 -2.80 18.90
C GLU A 815 15.39 -1.45 18.39
N GLU A 816 14.48 -0.83 19.14
CA GLU A 816 13.92 0.50 18.85
C GLU A 816 15.02 1.58 18.73
N ASP A 817 14.77 2.60 17.90
CA ASP A 817 15.65 3.77 17.70
C ASP A 817 17.08 3.47 17.20
N LYS A 818 17.28 2.27 16.65
CA LYS A 818 18.59 1.80 16.17
C LYS A 818 18.55 1.43 14.70
N GLN A 819 19.04 2.36 13.88
CA GLN A 819 19.17 2.18 12.44
C GLN A 819 20.10 1.02 12.08
N VAL A 820 19.76 0.33 11.00
CA VAL A 820 20.51 -0.79 10.44
C VAL A 820 20.80 -0.52 8.96
N PHE A 821 22.04 -0.81 8.56
CA PHE A 821 22.41 -0.93 7.14
C PHE A 821 23.30 -2.16 6.96
N SER A 822 23.48 -2.62 5.72
CA SER A 822 24.35 -3.75 5.40
C SER A 822 25.41 -3.38 4.38
N ILE A 823 26.60 -3.97 4.53
CA ILE A 823 27.63 -4.01 3.47
C ILE A 823 27.59 -5.40 2.86
N ILE A 824 27.39 -5.49 1.55
CA ILE A 824 27.33 -6.76 0.82
C ILE A 824 28.44 -6.78 -0.23
N GLU A 825 29.31 -7.78 -0.14
CA GLU A 825 30.46 -7.98 -1.03
C GLU A 825 30.21 -9.20 -1.93
N PHE A 826 30.30 -9.00 -3.23
CA PHE A 826 30.13 -10.03 -4.24
C PHE A 826 31.50 -10.40 -4.81
N SER A 827 31.69 -11.69 -5.08
CA SER A 827 32.88 -12.26 -5.68
C SER A 827 32.51 -13.44 -6.59
N GLU A 828 33.50 -14.04 -7.25
CA GLU A 828 33.29 -15.26 -8.03
C GLU A 828 32.82 -16.46 -7.16
N ASP A 829 33.29 -16.52 -5.91
CA ASP A 829 33.10 -17.69 -5.05
C ASP A 829 31.96 -17.50 -4.05
N SER A 830 31.66 -16.26 -3.67
CA SER A 830 30.66 -15.98 -2.63
C SER A 830 30.01 -14.59 -2.70
N ILE A 831 28.83 -14.51 -2.08
CA ILE A 831 28.21 -13.27 -1.61
C ILE A 831 28.39 -13.21 -0.09
N LYS A 832 29.00 -12.15 0.44
CA LYS A 832 29.22 -11.96 1.88
C LYS A 832 28.49 -10.72 2.34
N GLY A 833 27.67 -10.84 3.38
CA GLY A 833 26.97 -9.71 3.97
C GLY A 833 27.40 -9.50 5.42
N THR A 834 27.47 -8.23 5.83
CA THR A 834 27.59 -7.83 7.24
C THR A 834 26.60 -6.72 7.53
N ALA A 835 25.72 -6.95 8.50
CA ALA A 835 24.75 -5.96 8.96
C ALA A 835 25.32 -5.17 10.14
N TYR A 836 25.15 -3.86 10.11
CA TYR A 836 25.63 -2.93 11.13
C TYR A 836 24.44 -2.20 11.76
N GLN A 837 24.35 -2.26 13.08
CA GLN A 837 23.31 -1.59 13.85
C GLN A 837 23.93 -0.53 14.76
N LYS A 838 23.30 0.65 14.82
CA LYS A 838 23.59 1.70 15.79
C LYS A 838 23.43 1.16 17.21
N GLN A 839 24.35 1.43 18.13
CA GLN A 839 24.31 0.82 19.47
C GLN A 839 23.72 1.74 20.53
N ASP A 840 24.00 3.03 20.39
CA ASP A 840 23.61 4.11 21.30
C ASP A 840 22.74 5.10 20.52
N GLU A 841 21.51 5.30 21.00
CA GLU A 841 20.45 6.10 20.37
C GLU A 841 20.87 7.56 20.13
N ASP A 842 21.74 8.11 20.97
CA ASP A 842 22.18 9.51 20.89
C ASP A 842 23.52 9.68 20.15
N ASN A 843 24.17 8.57 19.77
CA ASN A 843 25.52 8.60 19.19
C ASN A 843 25.58 7.93 17.81
N TRP A 844 25.55 8.76 16.76
CA TRP A 844 25.67 8.35 15.36
C TRP A 844 27.02 7.70 14.97
N ASN A 845 28.02 7.66 15.84
CA ASN A 845 29.28 6.95 15.59
C ASN A 845 29.31 5.53 16.21
N SER A 846 28.20 5.05 16.78
CA SER A 846 28.17 3.85 17.60
C SER A 846 27.90 2.54 16.85
N PHE A 847 27.89 2.51 15.52
CA PHE A 847 27.51 1.33 14.73
C PHE A 847 28.43 0.12 14.94
N LYS A 848 27.86 -1.08 15.09
CA LYS A 848 28.58 -2.35 15.21
C LYS A 848 27.97 -3.43 14.32
N ALA A 849 28.82 -4.34 13.87
CA ALA A 849 28.37 -5.55 13.18
C ALA A 849 27.54 -6.42 14.13
N VAL A 850 26.33 -6.77 13.72
CA VAL A 850 25.38 -7.61 14.48
C VAL A 850 25.13 -8.96 13.82
N ASP A 851 25.29 -9.05 12.51
CA ASP A 851 25.15 -10.29 11.73
C ASP A 851 26.20 -10.36 10.62
N SER A 852 26.61 -11.57 10.26
CA SER A 852 27.49 -11.83 9.13
C SER A 852 27.18 -13.19 8.51
N TYR A 853 27.16 -13.25 7.18
CA TYR A 853 26.81 -14.45 6.43
C TYR A 853 27.59 -14.58 5.12
N GLU A 854 27.67 -15.80 4.60
CA GLU A 854 28.31 -16.14 3.32
C GLU A 854 27.36 -17.05 2.52
N ILE A 855 27.09 -16.70 1.27
CA ILE A 855 26.34 -17.51 0.30
C ILE A 855 27.34 -17.97 -0.75
N ARG A 856 27.43 -19.28 -0.97
CA ARG A 856 28.14 -19.92 -2.08
C ARG A 856 27.11 -20.37 -3.11
N ASN A 857 27.49 -20.45 -4.39
CA ASN A 857 26.54 -20.78 -5.48
C ASN A 857 26.22 -22.29 -5.53
N THR A 858 25.86 -22.87 -4.39
CA THR A 858 25.57 -24.30 -4.27
C THR A 858 24.16 -24.66 -4.74
N LEU A 859 23.30 -23.66 -5.01
CA LEU A 859 21.94 -23.87 -5.54
C LEU A 859 21.96 -24.31 -7.01
N ARG A 860 22.74 -23.62 -7.85
CA ARG A 860 22.81 -23.88 -9.29
C ARG A 860 23.95 -24.82 -9.66
N GLU A 861 25.11 -24.72 -9.00
CA GLU A 861 26.28 -25.58 -9.30
C GLU A 861 26.21 -26.94 -8.56
N GLY A 862 25.34 -27.04 -7.55
CA GLY A 862 25.30 -28.16 -6.62
C GLY A 862 26.33 -27.99 -5.49
N LYS A 863 26.10 -28.70 -4.38
CA LYS A 863 26.98 -28.68 -3.22
C LYS A 863 27.91 -29.88 -3.22
N ASP A 864 29.13 -29.67 -2.75
CA ASP A 864 30.19 -30.66 -2.72
C ASP A 864 30.86 -30.82 -1.35
N ALA A 865 31.64 -31.89 -1.18
CA ALA A 865 32.37 -32.13 0.07
C ALA A 865 33.38 -31.01 0.38
N GLU A 866 33.98 -30.43 -0.66
CA GLU A 866 34.96 -29.36 -0.57
C GLU A 866 34.34 -28.02 -0.13
N ASP A 867 33.02 -27.87 -0.25
CA ASP A 867 32.31 -26.70 0.30
C ASP A 867 32.28 -26.73 1.83
N PHE A 868 32.43 -27.90 2.45
CA PHE A 868 32.46 -28.02 3.89
C PHE A 868 33.87 -27.77 4.44
N THR A 869 33.97 -26.85 5.38
CA THR A 869 35.23 -26.46 6.01
C THR A 869 35.84 -27.56 6.90
N ASP A 870 35.06 -28.58 7.27
CA ASP A 870 35.42 -29.65 8.21
C ASP A 870 35.47 -31.06 7.60
N ILE A 871 35.60 -31.17 6.27
CA ILE A 871 35.83 -32.45 5.58
C ILE A 871 37.25 -32.50 4.99
N PRO A 872 38.22 -33.11 5.67
CA PRO A 872 39.56 -33.33 5.10
C PRO A 872 39.52 -34.31 3.92
N ALA A 873 40.26 -34.03 2.85
CA ALA A 873 40.40 -34.92 1.68
C ALA A 873 40.85 -36.36 2.04
N GLY A 874 41.60 -36.54 3.13
CA GLY A 874 42.06 -37.84 3.62
C GLY A 874 41.13 -38.52 4.64
N ALA A 875 39.96 -37.95 4.94
CA ALA A 875 39.05 -38.53 5.92
C ALA A 875 38.45 -39.85 5.40
N TRP A 876 38.33 -40.86 6.28
CA TRP A 876 37.75 -42.16 5.91
C TRP A 876 36.29 -42.07 5.42
N TYR A 877 35.62 -40.96 5.73
CA TYR A 877 34.25 -40.66 5.33
C TYR A 877 34.16 -39.61 4.21
N HIS A 878 35.28 -39.15 3.64
CA HIS A 878 35.29 -38.09 2.62
C HIS A 878 34.37 -38.43 1.44
N ASP A 879 34.61 -39.57 0.79
CA ASP A 879 33.82 -40.00 -0.38
C ASP A 879 32.36 -40.24 -0.02
N ALA A 880 32.10 -40.72 1.20
CA ALA A 880 30.76 -40.94 1.70
C ALA A 880 30.02 -39.61 1.92
N ALA A 881 30.70 -38.61 2.49
CA ALA A 881 30.16 -37.27 2.67
C ALA A 881 29.89 -36.62 1.31
N GLN A 882 30.84 -36.69 0.37
CA GLN A 882 30.63 -36.20 -0.99
C GLN A 882 29.43 -36.87 -1.66
N TYR A 883 29.31 -38.19 -1.53
CA TYR A 883 28.19 -38.94 -2.09
C TYR A 883 26.85 -38.44 -1.54
N VAL A 884 26.69 -38.32 -0.22
CA VAL A 884 25.41 -37.88 0.35
C VAL A 884 25.10 -36.42 0.07
N THR A 885 26.11 -35.56 -0.06
CA THR A 885 25.93 -34.16 -0.43
C THR A 885 25.48 -34.03 -1.88
N LYS A 886 26.22 -34.62 -2.84
CA LYS A 886 25.87 -34.56 -4.28
C LYS A 886 24.48 -35.09 -4.59
N ASN A 887 24.04 -36.11 -3.85
CA ASN A 887 22.74 -36.74 -4.07
C ASN A 887 21.62 -36.17 -3.18
N GLY A 888 21.87 -35.09 -2.43
CA GLY A 888 20.88 -34.45 -1.56
C GLY A 888 20.34 -35.38 -0.46
N LEU A 889 21.12 -36.38 -0.04
CA LEU A 889 20.71 -37.41 0.91
C LEU A 889 20.86 -36.93 2.36
N LEU A 890 21.90 -36.15 2.66
CA LEU A 890 22.16 -35.61 3.99
C LEU A 890 22.78 -34.21 3.88
N SER A 891 22.15 -33.22 4.50
CA SER A 891 22.68 -31.85 4.61
C SER A 891 23.73 -31.74 5.73
N GLY A 892 24.50 -30.65 5.70
CA GLY A 892 25.44 -30.31 6.78
C GLY A 892 24.75 -30.04 8.12
N ASP A 893 25.52 -30.10 9.21
CA ASP A 893 25.04 -29.71 10.55
C ASP A 893 24.74 -28.21 10.63
N LYS A 894 25.52 -27.41 9.90
CA LYS A 894 25.32 -25.96 9.71
C LYS A 894 25.71 -25.57 8.29
N ALA A 895 25.57 -24.28 7.96
CA ALA A 895 26.13 -23.70 6.74
C ALA A 895 27.63 -24.01 6.62
N TYR A 896 27.99 -24.75 5.57
CA TYR A 896 29.37 -25.14 5.23
C TYR A 896 30.16 -25.85 6.35
N GLU A 897 29.47 -26.47 7.32
CA GLU A 897 30.02 -27.46 8.26
C GLU A 897 29.21 -28.77 8.17
N PHE A 898 29.86 -29.87 7.82
CA PHE A 898 29.24 -31.18 7.70
C PHE A 898 28.93 -31.78 9.06
N GLY A 899 29.79 -31.56 10.06
CA GLY A 899 29.60 -32.05 11.42
C GLY A 899 29.77 -33.57 11.51
N ALA A 900 30.79 -34.13 10.86
CA ALA A 900 31.01 -35.57 10.69
C ALA A 900 30.81 -36.41 11.97
N ASN A 901 31.28 -35.92 13.11
CA ASN A 901 31.23 -36.62 14.41
C ASN A 901 29.96 -36.32 15.23
N LYS A 902 29.07 -35.44 14.77
CA LYS A 902 27.82 -35.10 15.46
C LYS A 902 26.84 -36.26 15.34
N ALA A 903 26.14 -36.53 16.45
CA ALA A 903 25.06 -37.50 16.46
C ALA A 903 23.89 -37.02 15.59
N LEU A 904 23.27 -37.94 14.85
CA LEU A 904 22.05 -37.65 14.10
C LEU A 904 20.81 -37.77 14.99
N THR A 905 19.91 -36.81 14.85
CA THR A 905 18.59 -36.84 15.47
C THR A 905 17.64 -37.76 14.71
N ARG A 906 16.51 -38.13 15.34
CA ARG A 906 15.46 -38.93 14.71
C ARG A 906 14.89 -38.26 13.47
N ALA A 907 14.67 -36.94 13.53
CA ALA A 907 14.20 -36.17 12.39
C ALA A 907 15.21 -36.22 11.22
N GLN A 908 16.50 -36.09 11.51
CA GLN A 908 17.54 -36.13 10.48
C GLN A 908 17.69 -37.52 9.86
N VAL A 909 17.58 -38.59 10.65
CA VAL A 909 17.57 -39.96 10.11
C VAL A 909 16.31 -40.20 9.27
N ALA A 910 15.13 -39.72 9.71
CA ALA A 910 13.91 -39.81 8.91
C ALA A 910 14.06 -39.09 7.56
N GLN A 911 14.60 -37.87 7.59
CA GLN A 911 14.86 -37.07 6.39
C GLN A 911 15.84 -37.76 5.44
N ALA A 912 16.93 -38.30 5.98
CA ALA A 912 17.93 -39.01 5.18
C ALA A 912 17.33 -40.23 4.48
N LEU A 913 16.55 -41.05 5.19
CA LEU A 913 15.89 -42.23 4.61
C LEU A 913 14.77 -41.85 3.62
N TYR A 914 14.08 -40.74 3.85
CA TYR A 914 13.09 -40.20 2.92
C TYR A 914 13.73 -39.71 1.61
N ASN A 915 14.85 -38.98 1.71
CA ASN A 915 15.64 -38.56 0.55
C ASN A 915 16.17 -39.78 -0.23
N LEU A 916 16.69 -40.78 0.48
CA LEU A 916 17.14 -42.05 -0.12
C LEU A 916 16.03 -42.80 -0.87
N ALA A 917 14.78 -42.67 -0.43
CA ALA A 917 13.62 -43.26 -1.08
C ALA A 917 13.09 -42.46 -2.29
N GLY A 918 13.76 -41.35 -2.66
CA GLY A 918 13.34 -40.48 -3.77
C GLY A 918 12.20 -39.52 -3.41
N GLN A 919 12.12 -39.10 -2.14
CA GLN A 919 11.13 -38.14 -1.62
C GLN A 919 9.68 -38.44 -2.06
N PRO A 920 9.16 -39.66 -1.80
CA PRO A 920 7.85 -40.08 -2.28
C PRO A 920 6.71 -39.23 -1.69
N LYS A 921 5.78 -38.81 -2.54
CA LYS A 921 4.59 -38.03 -2.15
C LYS A 921 3.88 -38.69 -0.96
N THR A 922 3.70 -37.91 0.10
CA THR A 922 3.12 -38.39 1.35
C THR A 922 2.08 -37.39 1.85
N LYS A 923 0.96 -37.92 2.34
CA LYS A 923 -0.05 -37.12 3.04
C LYS A 923 0.48 -36.77 4.42
N LEU A 924 0.55 -35.48 4.74
CA LEU A 924 0.94 -35.01 6.07
C LEU A 924 -0.10 -35.44 7.12
N THR A 925 0.37 -35.74 8.32
CA THR A 925 -0.45 -36.11 9.48
C THR A 925 -0.10 -35.19 10.64
N ASP A 926 -1.08 -34.92 11.51
CA ASP A 926 -0.85 -34.21 12.79
C ASP A 926 -0.76 -35.22 13.94
N SER A 927 -0.17 -36.38 13.67
CA SER A 927 -0.12 -37.51 14.62
C SER A 927 0.85 -37.28 15.77
N PHE A 928 1.73 -36.28 15.66
CA PHE A 928 2.73 -35.95 16.66
C PHE A 928 2.61 -34.49 17.12
N SER A 929 2.32 -34.31 18.40
CA SER A 929 2.19 -32.99 19.04
C SER A 929 3.51 -32.21 19.14
N ASP A 930 4.65 -32.89 19.04
CA ASP A 930 6.00 -32.32 19.08
C ASP A 930 6.64 -32.15 17.69
N VAL A 931 5.83 -32.23 16.62
CA VAL A 931 6.25 -31.95 15.24
C VAL A 931 5.33 -30.85 14.69
N PRO A 932 5.69 -29.56 14.86
CA PRO A 932 4.86 -28.46 14.37
C PRO A 932 4.71 -28.48 12.85
N VAL A 933 3.69 -27.79 12.35
CA VAL A 933 3.38 -27.77 10.91
C VAL A 933 4.51 -27.26 10.03
N THR A 934 5.36 -26.41 10.62
CA THR A 934 6.55 -25.79 10.03
C THR A 934 7.85 -26.57 10.23
N HIS A 935 7.80 -27.73 10.91
CA HIS A 935 9.01 -28.51 11.18
C HIS A 935 9.65 -29.02 9.88
N GLN A 936 10.94 -28.73 9.67
CA GLN A 936 11.68 -29.06 8.44
C GLN A 936 11.56 -30.53 7.98
N ALA A 937 11.55 -31.48 8.92
CA ALA A 937 11.44 -32.91 8.62
C ALA A 937 9.99 -33.45 8.62
N ARG A 938 8.95 -32.59 8.69
CA ARG A 938 7.54 -33.03 8.88
C ARG A 938 7.10 -34.03 7.82
N THR A 939 7.39 -33.75 6.55
CA THR A 939 7.05 -34.65 5.43
C THR A 939 7.76 -36.00 5.56
N ALA A 940 9.05 -35.98 5.89
CA ALA A 940 9.83 -37.20 6.09
C ALA A 940 9.35 -38.02 7.29
N ILE A 941 8.96 -37.36 8.38
CA ILE A 941 8.39 -37.99 9.58
C ILE A 941 7.05 -38.66 9.25
N ALA A 942 6.15 -37.95 8.58
CA ALA A 942 4.86 -38.50 8.15
C ALA A 942 5.04 -39.71 7.21
N TRP A 943 6.04 -39.66 6.32
CA TRP A 943 6.36 -40.77 5.44
C TRP A 943 6.91 -41.97 6.21
N ALA A 944 7.86 -41.73 7.13
CA ALA A 944 8.47 -42.77 7.92
C ALA A 944 7.46 -43.47 8.84
N GLU A 945 6.47 -42.73 9.37
CA GLU A 945 5.33 -43.26 10.11
C GLU A 945 4.44 -44.13 9.21
N LYS A 946 3.96 -43.56 8.09
CA LYS A 946 3.04 -44.24 7.17
C LYS A 946 3.61 -45.54 6.60
N THR A 947 4.91 -45.58 6.35
CA THR A 947 5.61 -46.76 5.83
C THR A 947 6.04 -47.74 6.91
N GLY A 948 5.93 -47.38 8.19
CA GLY A 948 6.34 -48.20 9.32
C GLY A 948 7.85 -48.27 9.55
N ILE A 949 8.65 -47.43 8.88
CA ILE A 949 10.09 -47.34 9.11
C ILE A 949 10.35 -46.82 10.53
N MET A 950 9.71 -45.70 10.89
CA MET A 950 9.78 -45.10 12.22
C MET A 950 8.38 -45.01 12.83
N GLN A 951 8.29 -45.16 14.14
CA GLN A 951 7.07 -44.98 14.91
C GLN A 951 7.32 -43.92 15.98
N GLY A 952 6.24 -43.34 16.52
CA GLY A 952 6.30 -42.45 17.68
C GLY A 952 6.91 -43.13 18.90
N VAL A 953 7.35 -42.32 19.88
CA VAL A 953 7.91 -42.81 21.14
C VAL A 953 6.85 -43.04 22.23
N GLY A 954 5.57 -42.92 21.87
CA GLY A 954 4.44 -42.95 22.79
C GLY A 954 3.93 -41.55 23.15
N GLY A 955 2.72 -41.47 23.73
CA GLY A 955 2.12 -40.20 24.20
C GLY A 955 1.84 -39.17 23.10
N GLY A 956 1.64 -39.60 21.84
CA GLY A 956 1.44 -38.68 20.72
C GLY A 956 2.68 -37.86 20.36
N LYS A 957 3.89 -38.41 20.57
CA LYS A 957 5.17 -37.74 20.31
C LYS A 957 6.09 -38.54 19.39
N PHE A 958 6.84 -37.84 18.55
CA PHE A 958 7.89 -38.41 17.70
C PHE A 958 9.29 -38.28 18.31
N SER A 959 9.54 -37.24 19.11
CA SER A 959 10.83 -36.80 19.64
C SER A 959 11.88 -36.52 18.54
N PRO A 960 11.64 -35.51 17.69
CA PRO A 960 12.48 -35.22 16.53
C PRO A 960 13.96 -35.00 16.86
N ASP A 961 14.26 -34.32 17.97
CA ASP A 961 15.64 -33.93 18.36
C ASP A 961 16.42 -35.01 19.11
N ARG A 962 15.77 -36.12 19.49
CA ARG A 962 16.47 -37.21 20.19
C ARG A 962 17.47 -37.88 19.25
N SER A 963 18.71 -38.07 19.71
CA SER A 963 19.70 -38.84 18.95
C SER A 963 19.31 -40.31 18.78
N VAL A 964 19.67 -40.88 17.64
CA VAL A 964 19.42 -42.30 17.30
C VAL A 964 20.63 -43.15 17.69
N THR A 965 20.42 -44.27 18.37
CA THR A 965 21.50 -45.22 18.69
C THR A 965 21.86 -46.09 17.49
N ARG A 966 23.07 -46.66 17.46
CA ARG A 966 23.55 -47.53 16.37
C ARG A 966 22.66 -48.76 16.16
N GLN A 967 22.16 -49.37 17.25
CA GLN A 967 21.24 -50.50 17.14
C GLN A 967 19.86 -50.08 16.59
N GLU A 968 19.37 -48.89 16.95
CA GLU A 968 18.15 -48.33 16.36
C GLU A 968 18.35 -48.07 14.87
N ALA A 969 19.43 -47.40 14.48
CA ALA A 969 19.76 -47.14 13.08
C ALA A 969 19.78 -48.42 12.24
N ALA A 970 20.38 -49.51 12.75
CA ALA A 970 20.37 -50.80 12.07
C ALA A 970 18.95 -51.34 11.82
N THR A 971 18.04 -51.21 12.79
CA THR A 971 16.64 -51.61 12.58
C THR A 971 15.91 -50.73 11.57
N LEU A 972 16.16 -49.42 11.57
CA LEU A 972 15.54 -48.48 10.64
C LEU A 972 15.98 -48.75 9.19
N LEU A 973 17.29 -48.98 9.00
CA LEU A 973 17.86 -49.36 7.71
C LEU A 973 17.28 -50.67 7.20
N THR A 974 17.20 -51.70 8.06
CA THR A 974 16.59 -52.99 7.69
C THR A 974 15.14 -52.82 7.23
N ARG A 975 14.35 -52.00 7.93
CA ARG A 975 12.97 -51.70 7.52
C ARG A 975 12.90 -50.96 6.18
N GLN A 976 13.81 -50.01 5.96
CA GLN A 976 13.90 -49.28 4.69
C GLN A 976 14.27 -50.23 3.54
N ARG A 977 15.25 -51.13 3.71
CA ARG A 977 15.61 -52.13 2.70
C ARG A 977 14.46 -53.09 2.39
N LYS A 978 13.74 -53.53 3.42
CA LYS A 978 12.53 -54.36 3.26
C LYS A 978 11.46 -53.61 2.45
N LEU A 979 11.26 -52.32 2.72
CA LEU A 979 10.33 -51.48 1.96
C LEU A 979 10.75 -51.35 0.49
N SER A 980 12.06 -51.32 0.20
CA SER A 980 12.63 -51.34 -1.15
C SER A 980 12.58 -52.73 -1.82
N GLY A 981 11.97 -53.74 -1.19
CA GLY A 981 11.76 -55.08 -1.78
C GLY A 981 12.87 -56.10 -1.51
N GLU A 982 13.82 -55.80 -0.63
CA GLU A 982 14.91 -56.74 -0.30
C GLU A 982 14.51 -57.81 0.72
N ASP A 983 15.07 -59.02 0.55
CA ASP A 983 15.03 -60.04 1.61
C ASP A 983 15.96 -59.65 2.75
N THR A 984 15.35 -59.31 3.88
CA THR A 984 16.02 -58.82 5.09
C THR A 984 16.19 -59.90 6.16
N ALA A 985 15.91 -61.17 5.84
CA ALA A 985 16.11 -62.28 6.77
C ALA A 985 17.61 -62.51 7.07
N ALA A 986 17.94 -62.51 8.36
CA ALA A 986 19.29 -62.79 8.85
C ALA A 986 19.22 -63.64 10.14
N ASP A 987 20.17 -64.56 10.28
CA ASP A 987 20.34 -65.34 11.51
C ASP A 987 20.82 -64.42 12.63
N SER A 988 20.01 -64.29 13.69
CA SER A 988 20.34 -63.45 14.83
C SER A 988 21.61 -63.91 15.57
N SER A 989 22.07 -65.14 15.36
CA SER A 989 23.34 -65.63 15.91
C SER A 989 24.56 -64.82 15.44
N ILE A 990 24.47 -64.12 14.29
CA ILE A 990 25.51 -63.24 13.74
C ILE A 990 25.93 -62.17 14.75
N VAL A 991 25.04 -61.70 15.63
CA VAL A 991 25.40 -60.67 16.62
C VAL A 991 26.48 -61.13 17.61
N LYS A 992 26.67 -62.45 17.78
CA LYS A 992 27.71 -63.06 18.63
C LYS A 992 29.12 -62.87 18.09
N GLN A 993 29.28 -62.45 16.83
CA GLN A 993 30.59 -62.11 16.28
C GLN A 993 31.18 -60.84 16.92
N PHE A 994 30.33 -60.01 17.53
CA PHE A 994 30.74 -58.80 18.23
C PHE A 994 31.01 -59.09 19.71
N THR A 995 32.08 -58.54 20.25
CA THR A 995 32.50 -58.74 21.65
C THR A 995 31.49 -58.17 22.66
N ASP A 996 30.76 -57.13 22.25
CA ASP A 996 29.67 -56.51 23.01
C ASP A 996 28.27 -56.96 22.52
N GLY A 997 28.20 -58.05 21.76
CA GLY A 997 26.97 -58.56 21.16
C GLY A 997 25.87 -58.87 22.19
N GLY A 998 26.24 -59.25 23.42
CA GLY A 998 25.31 -59.46 24.53
C GLY A 998 24.65 -58.18 25.07
N THR A 999 25.06 -56.99 24.62
CA THR A 999 24.45 -55.71 25.00
C THR A 999 23.46 -55.17 23.97
N ILE A 1000 23.33 -55.85 22.82
CA ILE A 1000 22.32 -55.55 21.80
C ILE A 1000 20.96 -55.99 22.34
N ALA A 1001 19.97 -55.11 22.23
CA ALA A 1001 18.62 -55.46 22.67
C ALA A 1001 17.98 -56.50 21.74
N ASP A 1002 17.17 -57.40 22.31
CA ASP A 1002 16.53 -58.49 21.55
C ASP A 1002 15.73 -58.00 20.35
N TRP A 1003 15.02 -56.86 20.49
CA TRP A 1003 14.24 -56.24 19.41
C TRP A 1003 15.11 -55.72 18.25
N ALA A 1004 16.40 -55.47 18.49
CA ALA A 1004 17.34 -54.97 17.50
C ALA A 1004 18.18 -56.09 16.84
N ALA A 1005 18.25 -57.27 17.46
CA ALA A 1005 19.19 -58.33 17.08
C ALA A 1005 19.09 -58.74 15.61
N ALA A 1006 17.88 -58.91 15.07
CA ALA A 1006 17.68 -59.26 13.67
C ALA A 1006 18.17 -58.16 12.70
N GLY A 1007 17.89 -56.89 13.02
CA GLY A 1007 18.33 -55.76 12.19
C GLY A 1007 19.85 -55.58 12.24
N VAL A 1008 20.47 -55.74 13.42
CA VAL A 1008 21.92 -55.72 13.55
C VAL A 1008 22.57 -56.89 12.80
N ALA A 1009 21.99 -58.10 12.89
CA ALA A 1009 22.47 -59.27 12.14
C ALA A 1009 22.40 -59.05 10.62
N TYR A 1010 21.29 -58.50 10.11
CA TYR A 1010 21.16 -58.17 8.70
C TYR A 1010 22.20 -57.14 8.26
N CYS A 1011 22.30 -56.00 8.95
CA CYS A 1011 23.26 -54.95 8.60
C CYS A 1011 24.72 -55.41 8.68
N ALA A 1012 25.03 -56.34 9.58
CA ALA A 1012 26.37 -56.92 9.69
C ALA A 1012 26.64 -57.95 8.57
N LYS A 1013 25.64 -58.77 8.20
CA LYS A 1013 25.71 -59.74 7.10
C LYS A 1013 25.94 -59.04 5.75
N THR A 1014 25.24 -57.94 5.51
CA THR A 1014 25.33 -57.17 4.25
C THR A 1014 26.48 -56.16 4.24
N GLY A 1015 27.17 -55.97 5.36
CA GLY A 1015 28.26 -55.00 5.47
C GLY A 1015 27.81 -53.53 5.51
N LEU A 1016 26.50 -53.26 5.57
CA LEU A 1016 25.94 -51.92 5.67
C LEU A 1016 26.45 -51.21 6.93
N VAL A 1017 26.30 -51.85 8.09
CA VAL A 1017 26.84 -51.35 9.36
C VAL A 1017 27.98 -52.25 9.81
N GLN A 1018 29.20 -51.71 9.81
CA GLN A 1018 30.39 -52.42 10.28
C GLN A 1018 30.64 -52.16 11.77
N GLY A 1019 31.25 -53.14 12.42
CA GLY A 1019 31.76 -52.99 13.78
C GLY A 1019 32.96 -52.05 13.83
N LYS A 1020 33.18 -51.45 15.00
CA LYS A 1020 34.37 -50.67 15.33
C LYS A 1020 35.57 -51.62 15.55
N PRO A 1021 36.82 -51.11 15.54
CA PRO A 1021 38.01 -51.89 15.85
C PRO A 1021 37.85 -52.74 17.12
N GLY A 1022 38.36 -53.98 17.10
CA GLY A 1022 38.20 -54.93 18.21
C GLY A 1022 36.92 -55.76 18.18
N LYS A 1023 36.18 -55.79 17.04
CA LYS A 1023 34.89 -56.48 16.88
C LYS A 1023 33.80 -55.93 17.82
N VAL A 1024 33.73 -54.63 18.01
CA VAL A 1024 32.73 -53.97 18.88
C VAL A 1024 31.62 -53.35 18.01
N PHE A 1025 30.35 -53.66 18.26
CA PHE A 1025 29.24 -53.04 17.54
C PHE A 1025 28.87 -51.65 18.10
N ALA A 1026 28.99 -51.47 19.41
CA ALA A 1026 28.60 -50.30 20.20
C ALA A 1026 27.11 -49.96 20.10
N PRO A 1027 26.19 -50.86 20.51
CA PRO A 1027 24.75 -50.73 20.24
C PRO A 1027 24.10 -49.49 20.86
N LYS A 1028 24.58 -49.06 22.04
CA LYS A 1028 24.04 -47.90 22.77
C LYS A 1028 24.70 -46.57 22.41
N SER A 1029 25.78 -46.56 21.64
CA SER A 1029 26.34 -45.32 21.12
C SER A 1029 25.41 -44.71 20.08
N THR A 1030 25.42 -43.38 19.96
CA THR A 1030 24.67 -42.67 18.93
C THR A 1030 25.31 -42.86 17.55
N ILE A 1031 24.49 -42.90 16.50
CA ILE A 1031 24.96 -42.92 15.12
C ILE A 1031 25.44 -41.52 14.73
N THR A 1032 26.65 -41.43 14.20
CA THR A 1032 27.24 -40.16 13.72
C THR A 1032 26.85 -39.87 12.27
N ARG A 1033 26.97 -38.62 11.85
CA ARG A 1033 26.77 -38.20 10.45
C ARG A 1033 27.68 -38.94 9.49
N ALA A 1034 28.97 -39.06 9.80
CA ALA A 1034 29.94 -39.80 8.97
C ALA A 1034 29.58 -41.28 8.82
N GLU A 1035 29.15 -41.93 9.91
CA GLU A 1035 28.71 -43.33 9.86
C GLU A 1035 27.46 -43.49 8.98
N MET A 1036 26.46 -42.61 9.13
CA MET A 1036 25.25 -42.65 8.30
C MET A 1036 25.56 -42.37 6.83
N ALA A 1037 26.41 -41.39 6.53
CA ALA A 1037 26.83 -41.09 5.16
C ALA A 1037 27.48 -42.31 4.49
N THR A 1038 28.36 -42.99 5.23
CA THR A 1038 29.04 -44.19 4.75
C THR A 1038 28.06 -45.33 4.51
N ILE A 1039 27.05 -45.48 5.38
CA ILE A 1039 25.98 -46.46 5.19
C ILE A 1039 25.19 -46.15 3.91
N MET A 1040 24.80 -44.89 3.69
CA MET A 1040 24.01 -44.48 2.52
C MET A 1040 24.79 -44.66 1.21
N GLN A 1041 26.08 -44.37 1.20
CA GLN A 1041 26.95 -44.64 0.06
C GLN A 1041 26.98 -46.15 -0.28
N ARG A 1042 27.13 -47.01 0.73
CA ARG A 1042 27.14 -48.47 0.55
C ARG A 1042 25.82 -49.05 0.06
N ILE A 1043 24.70 -48.36 0.30
CA ILE A 1043 23.39 -48.80 -0.21
C ILE A 1043 23.29 -48.63 -1.73
N ALA A 1044 24.01 -47.65 -2.27
CA ALA A 1044 23.99 -47.33 -3.70
C ALA A 1044 25.07 -48.06 -4.51
N ALA A 1045 26.12 -48.54 -3.83
CA ALA A 1045 27.15 -49.40 -4.39
C ALA A 1045 26.70 -50.86 -4.42
#